data_AF-A0A349MM13-F1
#
_entry.id   AF-A0A349MM13-F1
#
_cell.length_a   1.000
_cell.length_b   1.000
_cell.length_c   1.000
_cell.angle_alpha   90.00
_cell.angle_beta   90.00
_cell.angle_gamma   90.00
#
_symmetry.space_group_name_H-M   'P 1'
#
loop_
_entity.id
_entity.type
_entity.pdbx_description
1 polymer ?
#
loop_
_entity_poly.entity_id
_entity_poly.type
_entity_poly.pdbx_seq_one_letter_code
_entity_poly.pdbx_strand_id
1 'polypeptide(L)'
;MMLEHQIGSVFKKVSSPPSGRLEPNWRLLYYNPKTKKTFTPSWWNRIRTPEVEYYIVKDVSGFTDAAQHPGLQLKLNDFPRDRLLSVVVRYQAYCIPHQESSFISQLQDRNNPGPSLDLLIVQWIRSVIAGREEYYINGFFQYQNDMQVRVEERAKDFGIALKVYINPEKFDHIQNTQKLTIDDHAVEVPGYPVPQRVSMNLSLQLIPERKIYALVENHRIPSLSDLIKQTVSRGVLERYKPYDFFSDYHSGKLKEYLQRLLLEALAERGWHVANWSLTFLEKRPVKKFDDTLTAVVTISLQFPKPIEVHNQAHAHLQDYARYRLVGAPDLQEWFAKTMDKTIKSVLIDKPYEEVLAGFDEIKEHIIRDMEVEAKEIGFTLKPLMSKTELGPEKLLVGFVLEQHQAEFQTNTMGVPASLGFYINGRLRKLGAVKHLLKLEVNEPGIIDKTMTDKVVERIRGYLLGLNPEKFYMEFEQAKQEHDRSVRENLHTIIQSTLEKFDATDLEIRILPGNTHITEKLMTLIAVHRRFTVNIFPHQGEYHIPIEGEFRVNGVNEGGWSDFLQRDFDLDAVGAQLCSHIAASFSQFTEAQLLDALKSLNKFQRNLCELTALHLRKFYGIEVEVFNIKKLPSYSEDLNIKIQKRKRDSLYDKRIELINLQGQKDNLDREAFLIAHREKLNNEAAHVELYDKKLKQLIDESEDFTREELDAKVFKGDRDSISPTYSELQTGLLDSDKQLADQVSQPPRDDLDTPELKMFPWDVLDDSAATLREEIARKQGNAHNSKNEKNDDENIYEGETL
;
A
#
# COMPACT_ATOMS: atom_id res chain seq x y z
N MET A 1 -94.24 -13.17 12.08
CA MET A 1 -95.35 -12.61 11.29
C MET A 1 -95.35 -13.29 9.94
N MET A 2 -96.36 -14.09 9.61
CA MET A 2 -96.51 -14.57 8.23
C MET A 2 -96.78 -13.33 7.36
N LEU A 3 -95.89 -13.02 6.42
CA LEU A 3 -96.17 -12.02 5.41
C LEU A 3 -97.35 -12.55 4.59
N GLU A 4 -98.54 -12.02 4.81
CA GLU A 4 -99.72 -12.44 4.06
C GLU A 4 -99.47 -12.24 2.57
N HIS A 5 -99.65 -13.31 1.79
CA HIS A 5 -99.58 -13.25 0.34
C HIS A 5 -100.58 -12.24 -0.21
N GLN A 6 -100.08 -11.14 -0.76
CA GLN A 6 -100.94 -10.14 -1.41
C GLN A 6 -101.52 -10.62 -2.74
N ILE A 7 -101.23 -11.83 -3.22
CA ILE A 7 -101.95 -12.40 -4.37
C ILE A 7 -103.44 -12.50 -4.10
N GLY A 8 -103.82 -12.77 -2.85
CA GLY A 8 -105.21 -12.71 -2.45
C GLY A 8 -105.85 -11.34 -2.74
N SER A 9 -105.13 -10.22 -2.73
CA SER A 9 -105.71 -8.90 -2.99
C SER A 9 -106.04 -8.62 -4.47
N VAL A 10 -105.61 -9.50 -5.39
CA VAL A 10 -105.86 -9.36 -6.84
C VAL A 10 -106.58 -10.59 -7.42
N PHE A 11 -106.42 -11.76 -6.80
CA PHE A 11 -106.99 -13.00 -7.29
C PHE A 11 -107.34 -13.95 -6.13
N LYS A 12 -108.61 -14.33 -5.99
CA LYS A 12 -109.08 -15.26 -4.95
C LYS A 12 -109.94 -16.38 -5.54
N LYS A 13 -109.69 -17.62 -5.13
CA LYS A 13 -110.67 -18.71 -5.28
C LYS A 13 -111.70 -18.56 -4.16
N VAL A 14 -112.98 -18.62 -4.48
CA VAL A 14 -114.08 -18.54 -3.50
C VAL A 14 -114.95 -19.79 -3.58
N SER A 15 -115.47 -20.23 -2.43
CA SER A 15 -116.29 -21.45 -2.33
C SER A 15 -117.66 -21.31 -2.97
N SER A 16 -118.17 -20.08 -3.07
CA SER A 16 -119.46 -19.75 -3.68
C SER A 16 -119.43 -18.32 -4.24
N PRO A 17 -120.31 -17.96 -5.18
CA PRO A 17 -120.49 -16.57 -5.62
C PRO A 17 -120.79 -15.68 -4.40
N PRO A 18 -120.13 -14.51 -4.27
CA PRO A 18 -120.45 -13.58 -3.20
C PRO A 18 -121.88 -13.07 -3.34
N SER A 19 -122.61 -12.99 -2.22
CA SER A 19 -124.02 -12.55 -2.17
C SER A 19 -124.19 -11.03 -2.33
N GLY A 20 -123.10 -10.25 -2.24
CA GLY A 20 -123.09 -8.79 -2.40
C GLY A 20 -122.56 -8.32 -3.76
N ARG A 21 -122.78 -7.04 -4.07
CA ARG A 21 -122.19 -6.39 -5.25
C ARG A 21 -120.66 -6.35 -5.07
N LEU A 22 -119.94 -6.92 -6.02
CA LEU A 22 -118.48 -6.80 -6.07
C LEU A 22 -118.06 -5.33 -6.21
N GLU A 23 -116.89 -5.00 -5.68
CA GLU A 23 -116.26 -3.70 -5.91
C GLU A 23 -116.11 -3.42 -7.42
N PRO A 24 -116.11 -2.14 -7.86
CA PRO A 24 -116.21 -1.76 -9.29
C PRO A 24 -115.15 -2.37 -10.22
N ASN A 25 -114.01 -2.76 -9.66
CA ASN A 25 -112.86 -3.34 -10.35
C ASN A 25 -112.73 -4.86 -10.11
N TRP A 26 -113.68 -5.53 -9.46
CA TRP A 26 -113.64 -6.98 -9.27
C TRP A 26 -114.64 -7.69 -10.18
N ARG A 27 -114.18 -8.77 -10.81
CA ARG A 27 -114.97 -9.60 -11.73
C ARG A 27 -115.06 -11.02 -11.17
N LEU A 28 -116.29 -11.57 -11.13
CA LEU A 28 -116.53 -12.97 -10.82
C LEU A 28 -116.37 -13.81 -12.09
N LEU A 29 -115.46 -14.77 -12.04
CA LEU A 29 -115.24 -15.76 -13.10
C LEU A 29 -115.82 -17.10 -12.68
N TYR A 30 -116.56 -17.72 -13.60
CA TYR A 30 -117.04 -19.09 -13.48
C TYR A 30 -116.11 -19.95 -14.31
N TYR A 31 -115.51 -20.95 -13.68
CA TYR A 31 -114.53 -21.82 -14.30
C TYR A 31 -115.02 -23.25 -14.27
N ASN A 32 -114.97 -23.93 -15.42
CA ASN A 32 -115.28 -25.35 -15.51
C ASN A 32 -113.95 -26.14 -15.52
N PRO A 33 -113.64 -26.90 -14.45
CA PRO A 33 -112.39 -27.62 -14.35
C PRO A 33 -112.23 -28.73 -15.39
N LYS A 34 -113.34 -29.30 -15.90
CA LYS A 34 -113.32 -30.36 -16.92
C LYS A 34 -113.00 -29.84 -18.31
N THR A 35 -113.56 -28.69 -18.70
CA THR A 35 -113.34 -28.10 -20.02
C THR A 35 -112.18 -27.09 -20.05
N LYS A 36 -111.64 -26.74 -18.88
CA LYS A 36 -110.59 -25.74 -18.67
C LYS A 36 -110.92 -24.36 -19.23
N LYS A 37 -112.21 -24.00 -19.33
CA LYS A 37 -112.67 -22.72 -19.87
C LYS A 37 -113.44 -21.93 -18.81
N THR A 38 -113.23 -20.62 -18.84
CA THR A 38 -114.12 -19.67 -18.16
C THR A 38 -115.38 -19.46 -18.99
N PHE A 39 -116.51 -19.20 -18.33
CA PHE A 39 -117.77 -18.93 -19.01
C PHE A 39 -118.56 -17.85 -18.28
N THR A 40 -119.44 -17.17 -19.00
CA THR A 40 -120.43 -16.27 -18.40
C THR A 40 -121.65 -17.10 -17.95
N PRO A 41 -122.24 -16.78 -16.78
CA PRO A 41 -123.35 -17.55 -16.25
C PRO A 41 -124.59 -17.33 -17.12
N SER A 42 -124.90 -18.28 -18.00
CA SER A 42 -126.23 -18.44 -18.60
C SER A 42 -126.99 -19.51 -17.82
N TRP A 43 -128.31 -19.38 -17.76
CA TRP A 43 -129.16 -20.36 -17.07
C TRP A 43 -128.97 -21.79 -17.62
N TRP A 44 -128.71 -21.91 -18.93
CA TRP A 44 -128.36 -23.18 -19.58
C TRP A 44 -127.01 -23.76 -19.15
N ASN A 45 -125.98 -22.92 -18.95
CA ASN A 45 -124.66 -23.37 -18.51
C ASN A 45 -124.67 -23.84 -17.05
N ARG A 46 -125.48 -23.24 -16.18
CA ARG A 46 -125.61 -23.65 -14.76
C ARG A 46 -126.20 -25.05 -14.57
N ILE A 47 -127.02 -25.54 -15.50
CA ILE A 47 -127.67 -26.87 -15.42
C ILE A 47 -126.76 -27.98 -15.98
N ARG A 48 -125.86 -27.66 -16.91
CA ARG A 48 -125.01 -28.65 -17.62
C ARG A 48 -123.62 -28.88 -17.03
N THR A 49 -123.14 -28.05 -16.11
CA THR A 49 -121.80 -28.21 -15.52
C THR A 49 -121.89 -28.51 -14.02
N PRO A 50 -121.80 -29.79 -13.59
CA PRO A 50 -122.00 -30.19 -12.20
C PRO A 50 -120.87 -29.77 -11.25
N GLU A 51 -119.72 -29.37 -11.79
CA GLU A 51 -118.57 -28.87 -11.03
C GLU A 51 -118.17 -27.51 -11.60
N VAL A 52 -118.42 -26.44 -10.85
CA VAL A 52 -118.04 -25.07 -11.21
C VAL A 52 -117.24 -24.50 -10.08
N GLU A 53 -116.08 -23.93 -10.40
CA GLU A 53 -115.25 -23.20 -9.46
C GLU A 53 -115.43 -21.70 -9.67
N TYR A 54 -115.37 -20.95 -8.57
CA TYR A 54 -115.59 -19.51 -8.57
C TYR A 54 -114.29 -18.80 -8.24
N TYR A 55 -113.93 -17.83 -9.08
CA TYR A 55 -112.74 -17.01 -8.88
C TYR A 55 -113.15 -15.54 -8.93
N ILE A 56 -112.60 -14.73 -8.04
CA ILE A 56 -112.75 -13.28 -8.09
C ILE A 56 -111.40 -12.69 -8.50
N VAL A 57 -111.42 -11.91 -9.58
CA VAL A 57 -110.22 -11.30 -10.15
C VAL A 57 -110.41 -9.79 -10.17
N LYS A 58 -109.42 -9.07 -9.66
CA LYS A 58 -109.36 -7.62 -9.75
C LYS A 58 -108.85 -7.25 -11.15
N ASP A 59 -109.61 -6.44 -11.86
CA ASP A 59 -109.24 -5.86 -13.14
C ASP A 59 -108.22 -4.75 -12.88
N VAL A 60 -107.00 -4.98 -13.32
CA VAL A 60 -105.86 -4.12 -13.02
C VAL A 60 -105.22 -3.68 -14.33
N SER A 61 -105.09 -2.37 -14.52
CA SER A 61 -104.50 -1.75 -15.71
C SER A 61 -103.03 -1.36 -15.49
N GLY A 62 -102.22 -2.27 -14.93
CA GLY A 62 -100.77 -2.09 -14.75
C GLY A 62 -100.23 -2.54 -13.39
N PHE A 63 -98.93 -2.34 -13.14
CA PHE A 63 -98.28 -2.84 -11.92
C PHE A 63 -98.55 -2.02 -10.64
N THR A 64 -99.26 -0.89 -10.72
CA THR A 64 -99.58 -0.04 -9.55
C THR A 64 -100.48 -0.74 -8.54
N ASP A 65 -101.43 -1.55 -9.03
CA ASP A 65 -102.40 -2.30 -8.21
C ASP A 65 -102.15 -3.82 -8.25
N ALA A 66 -101.00 -4.24 -8.76
CA ALA A 66 -100.62 -5.63 -8.87
C ALA A 66 -100.32 -6.25 -7.49
N ALA A 67 -100.52 -7.56 -7.38
CA ALA A 67 -100.17 -8.30 -6.18
C ALA A 67 -98.66 -8.33 -6.01
N GLN A 68 -98.17 -8.02 -4.81
CA GLN A 68 -96.73 -7.99 -4.53
C GLN A 68 -96.33 -9.14 -3.62
N HIS A 69 -95.19 -9.74 -3.91
CA HIS A 69 -94.53 -10.69 -3.02
C HIS A 69 -93.19 -10.12 -2.52
N PRO A 70 -93.01 -9.93 -1.21
CA PRO A 70 -91.87 -9.20 -0.64
C PRO A 70 -90.55 -9.98 -0.66
N GLY A 71 -90.57 -11.29 -0.87
CA GLY A 71 -89.36 -12.09 -1.02
C GLY A 71 -89.59 -13.59 -0.90
N LEU A 72 -89.60 -14.29 -2.03
CA LEU A 72 -89.60 -15.74 -2.12
C LEU A 72 -88.14 -16.23 -2.09
N GLN A 73 -87.79 -17.06 -1.11
CA GLN A 73 -86.44 -17.62 -1.01
C GLN A 73 -86.29 -18.82 -1.95
N LEU A 74 -85.24 -18.78 -2.78
CA LEU A 74 -84.89 -19.83 -3.71
C LEU A 74 -83.41 -20.17 -3.58
N LYS A 75 -83.07 -21.45 -3.65
CA LYS A 75 -81.70 -21.96 -3.66
C LYS A 75 -81.35 -22.46 -5.05
N LEU A 76 -80.33 -21.86 -5.66
CA LEU A 76 -79.73 -22.28 -6.92
C LEU A 76 -78.55 -23.20 -6.60
N ASN A 77 -78.63 -24.47 -7.00
CA ASN A 77 -77.64 -25.47 -6.69
C ASN A 77 -76.87 -25.87 -7.95
N ASP A 78 -75.55 -25.83 -7.88
CA ASP A 78 -74.65 -26.47 -8.84
C ASP A 78 -74.02 -27.67 -8.14
N PHE A 79 -74.66 -28.84 -8.29
CA PHE A 79 -74.26 -30.08 -7.65
C PHE A 79 -72.85 -30.55 -8.05
N PRO A 80 -72.45 -30.52 -9.34
CA PRO A 80 -71.11 -30.96 -9.76
C PRO A 80 -69.95 -30.29 -9.01
N ARG A 81 -70.11 -29.02 -8.64
CA ARG A 81 -69.08 -28.25 -7.93
C ARG A 81 -69.37 -28.08 -6.46
N ASP A 82 -70.49 -28.63 -6.01
CA ASP A 82 -71.09 -28.36 -4.71
C ASP A 82 -71.12 -26.83 -4.54
N ARG A 83 -72.09 -26.12 -5.10
CA ARG A 83 -72.23 -24.67 -4.91
C ARG A 83 -73.68 -24.31 -4.73
N LEU A 84 -73.94 -23.37 -3.82
CA LEU A 84 -75.29 -22.99 -3.45
C LEU A 84 -75.39 -21.46 -3.41
N LEU A 85 -76.21 -20.89 -4.28
CA LEU A 85 -76.55 -19.47 -4.23
C LEU A 85 -77.98 -19.32 -3.75
N SER A 86 -78.16 -18.75 -2.56
CA SER A 86 -79.49 -18.39 -2.07
C SER A 86 -79.88 -17.05 -2.70
N VAL A 87 -81.06 -16.97 -3.30
CA VAL A 87 -81.62 -15.78 -3.94
C VAL A 87 -82.99 -15.47 -3.36
N VAL A 88 -83.31 -14.17 -3.30
CA VAL A 88 -84.61 -13.64 -2.93
C VAL A 88 -85.29 -13.13 -4.19
N VAL A 89 -86.44 -13.70 -4.49
CA VAL A 89 -87.28 -13.36 -5.63
C VAL A 89 -88.43 -12.49 -5.14
N ARG A 90 -88.39 -11.20 -5.47
CA ARG A 90 -89.53 -10.29 -5.28
C ARG A 90 -90.27 -10.20 -6.60
N TYR A 91 -91.60 -10.13 -6.56
CA TYR A 91 -92.34 -9.98 -7.80
C TYR A 91 -93.62 -9.17 -7.63
N GLN A 92 -94.09 -8.62 -8.74
CA GLN A 92 -95.42 -8.03 -8.90
C GLN A 92 -96.16 -8.82 -9.98
N ALA A 93 -97.40 -9.22 -9.71
CA ALA A 93 -98.18 -10.02 -10.64
C ALA A 93 -99.63 -9.55 -10.74
N TYR A 94 -100.17 -9.56 -11.95
CA TYR A 94 -101.62 -9.44 -12.18
C TYR A 94 -102.04 -10.31 -13.37
N CYS A 95 -103.33 -10.63 -13.42
CA CYS A 95 -103.86 -11.44 -14.52
C CYS A 95 -104.07 -10.57 -15.77
N ILE A 96 -103.58 -11.01 -16.92
CA ILE A 96 -103.78 -10.30 -18.19
C ILE A 96 -105.27 -10.37 -18.54
N PRO A 97 -105.93 -9.23 -18.83
CA PRO A 97 -107.34 -9.23 -19.21
C PRO A 97 -107.62 -10.18 -20.38
N HIS A 98 -108.70 -10.93 -20.29
CA HIS A 98 -109.15 -11.95 -21.26
C HIS A 98 -108.28 -13.22 -21.36
N GLN A 99 -107.25 -13.37 -20.53
CA GLN A 99 -106.43 -14.59 -20.44
C GLN A 99 -106.60 -15.30 -19.09
N GLU A 100 -107.64 -14.97 -18.34
CA GLU A 100 -107.86 -15.46 -16.98
C GLU A 100 -108.10 -16.98 -16.94
N SER A 101 -108.68 -17.55 -18.00
CA SER A 101 -108.86 -19.00 -18.16
C SER A 101 -107.54 -19.76 -18.23
N SER A 102 -106.55 -19.21 -18.93
CA SER A 102 -105.20 -19.78 -19.03
C SER A 102 -104.54 -19.82 -17.66
N PHE A 103 -104.62 -18.73 -16.91
CA PHE A 103 -104.06 -18.65 -15.55
C PHE A 103 -104.73 -19.62 -14.59
N ILE A 104 -106.08 -19.65 -14.54
CA ILE A 104 -106.82 -20.56 -13.66
C ILE A 104 -106.50 -22.03 -13.99
N SER A 105 -106.38 -22.37 -15.27
CA SER A 105 -106.10 -23.75 -15.70
C SER A 105 -104.76 -24.31 -15.23
N GLN A 106 -103.82 -23.43 -14.89
CA GLN A 106 -102.47 -23.78 -14.43
C GLN A 106 -102.37 -23.81 -12.90
N LEU A 107 -103.40 -23.31 -12.20
CA LEU A 107 -103.52 -23.31 -10.75
C LEU A 107 -104.35 -24.48 -10.18
N GLN A 108 -104.93 -25.33 -11.04
CA GLN A 108 -106.08 -26.21 -10.73
C GLN A 108 -105.94 -27.14 -9.52
N ASP A 109 -104.73 -27.52 -9.10
CA ASP A 109 -104.55 -28.51 -8.02
C ASP A 109 -104.50 -27.91 -6.60
N ARG A 110 -104.72 -26.60 -6.43
CA ARG A 110 -104.36 -25.92 -5.16
C ARG A 110 -105.41 -24.91 -4.69
N ASN A 111 -105.82 -25.05 -3.44
CA ASN A 111 -106.82 -24.18 -2.79
C ASN A 111 -106.38 -22.72 -2.60
N ASN A 112 -105.08 -22.41 -2.79
CA ASN A 112 -104.55 -21.07 -2.61
C ASN A 112 -103.74 -20.64 -3.86
N PRO A 113 -104.16 -19.60 -4.60
CA PRO A 113 -103.48 -19.14 -5.81
C PRO A 113 -102.10 -18.55 -5.54
N GLY A 114 -101.85 -18.00 -4.35
CA GLY A 114 -100.58 -17.38 -4.00
C GLY A 114 -99.39 -18.33 -3.99
N PRO A 115 -99.40 -19.39 -3.13
CA PRO A 115 -98.30 -20.35 -3.05
C PRO A 115 -98.14 -21.16 -4.35
N SER A 116 -99.22 -21.26 -5.13
CA SER A 116 -99.22 -21.91 -6.44
C SER A 116 -98.42 -21.10 -7.46
N LEU A 117 -98.60 -19.78 -7.48
CA LEU A 117 -97.79 -18.89 -8.31
C LEU A 117 -96.33 -18.89 -7.88
N ASP A 118 -96.04 -18.87 -6.57
CA ASP A 118 -94.67 -18.99 -6.05
C ASP A 118 -93.95 -20.23 -6.60
N LEU A 119 -94.63 -21.37 -6.58
CA LEU A 119 -94.07 -22.63 -7.08
C LEU A 119 -93.87 -22.62 -8.60
N LEU A 120 -94.79 -22.02 -9.36
CA LEU A 120 -94.61 -21.84 -10.80
C LEU A 120 -93.42 -20.94 -11.10
N ILE A 121 -93.25 -19.83 -10.39
CA ILE A 121 -92.09 -18.93 -10.53
C ILE A 121 -90.80 -19.67 -10.20
N VAL A 122 -90.76 -20.44 -9.11
CA VAL A 122 -89.60 -21.29 -8.77
C VAL A 122 -89.31 -22.30 -9.88
N GLN A 123 -90.33 -22.96 -10.44
CA GLN A 123 -90.16 -23.92 -11.53
C GLN A 123 -89.66 -23.24 -12.80
N TRP A 124 -90.15 -22.05 -13.15
CA TRP A 124 -89.69 -21.29 -14.31
C TRP A 124 -88.23 -20.89 -14.15
N ILE A 125 -87.85 -20.34 -12.99
CA ILE A 125 -86.44 -20.01 -12.70
C ILE A 125 -85.56 -21.27 -12.82
N ARG A 126 -85.99 -22.40 -12.23
CA ARG A 126 -85.27 -23.68 -12.35
C ARG A 126 -85.17 -24.18 -13.79
N SER A 127 -86.21 -23.99 -14.60
CA SER A 127 -86.18 -24.39 -16.01
C SER A 127 -85.24 -23.52 -16.85
N VAL A 128 -85.10 -22.24 -16.53
CA VAL A 128 -84.18 -21.31 -17.21
C VAL A 128 -82.73 -21.69 -16.95
N ILE A 129 -82.41 -22.12 -15.73
CA ILE A 129 -81.04 -22.46 -15.32
C ILE A 129 -80.68 -23.94 -15.55
N ALA A 130 -81.65 -24.80 -15.85
CA ALA A 130 -81.44 -26.25 -15.94
C ALA A 130 -80.33 -26.59 -16.96
N GLY A 131 -79.31 -27.32 -16.51
CA GLY A 131 -78.14 -27.70 -17.32
C GLY A 131 -77.15 -26.56 -17.60
N ARG A 132 -77.35 -25.39 -16.97
CA ARG A 132 -76.48 -24.20 -17.05
C ARG A 132 -76.32 -23.54 -15.68
N GLU A 133 -76.41 -24.30 -14.60
CA GLU A 133 -76.41 -23.81 -13.23
C GLU A 133 -75.10 -23.06 -12.92
N GLU A 134 -73.96 -23.62 -13.33
CA GLU A 134 -72.65 -22.97 -13.21
C GLU A 134 -72.63 -21.58 -13.86
N TYR A 135 -73.16 -21.48 -15.08
CA TYR A 135 -73.12 -20.27 -15.89
C TYR A 135 -73.92 -19.15 -15.23
N TYR A 136 -75.13 -19.46 -14.76
CA TYR A 136 -75.97 -18.50 -14.06
C TYR A 136 -75.47 -18.18 -12.64
N ILE A 137 -74.80 -19.10 -11.96
CA ILE A 137 -74.19 -18.80 -10.65
C ILE A 137 -72.94 -17.93 -10.83
N ASN A 138 -72.01 -18.24 -11.73
CA ASN A 138 -70.78 -17.47 -11.93
C ASN A 138 -71.01 -16.09 -12.55
N GLY A 139 -71.96 -16.00 -13.47
CA GLY A 139 -72.34 -14.77 -14.14
C GLY A 139 -73.61 -14.16 -13.59
N PHE A 140 -73.98 -14.42 -12.33
CA PHE A 140 -75.30 -14.05 -11.80
C PHE A 140 -75.69 -12.62 -12.13
N PHE A 141 -74.84 -11.63 -11.82
CA PHE A 141 -75.14 -10.22 -12.09
C PHE A 141 -75.20 -9.87 -13.57
N GLN A 142 -74.46 -10.60 -14.42
CA GLN A 142 -74.49 -10.43 -15.86
C GLN A 142 -75.78 -11.01 -16.48
N TYR A 143 -76.26 -12.14 -15.95
CA TYR A 143 -77.39 -12.90 -16.50
C TYR A 143 -78.69 -12.74 -15.72
N GLN A 144 -78.69 -11.94 -14.66
CA GLN A 144 -79.85 -11.67 -13.81
C GLN A 144 -81.02 -11.11 -14.63
N ASN A 145 -80.75 -10.15 -15.52
CA ASN A 145 -81.78 -9.55 -16.36
C ASN A 145 -82.34 -10.55 -17.40
N ASP A 146 -81.47 -11.34 -18.04
CA ASP A 146 -81.91 -12.42 -18.95
C ASP A 146 -82.80 -13.43 -18.22
N MET A 147 -82.44 -13.83 -17.00
CA MET A 147 -83.24 -14.72 -16.17
C MET A 147 -84.61 -14.09 -15.83
N GLN A 148 -84.65 -12.81 -15.45
CA GLN A 148 -85.90 -12.09 -15.17
C GLN A 148 -86.79 -12.04 -16.41
N VAL A 149 -86.26 -11.60 -17.56
CA VAL A 149 -87.00 -11.49 -18.81
C VAL A 149 -87.60 -12.84 -19.22
N ARG A 150 -86.83 -13.94 -19.16
CA ARG A 150 -87.35 -15.27 -19.53
C ARG A 150 -88.45 -15.77 -18.61
N VAL A 151 -88.35 -15.48 -17.32
CA VAL A 151 -89.41 -15.83 -16.35
C VAL A 151 -90.65 -14.98 -16.58
N GLU A 152 -90.51 -13.70 -16.90
CA GLU A 152 -91.62 -12.80 -17.24
C GLU A 152 -92.29 -13.18 -18.56
N GLU A 153 -91.52 -13.54 -19.60
CA GLU A 153 -92.03 -14.06 -20.87
C GLU A 153 -92.79 -15.38 -20.65
N ARG A 154 -92.22 -16.28 -19.84
CA ARG A 154 -92.88 -17.53 -19.51
C ARG A 154 -94.19 -17.30 -18.75
N ALA A 155 -94.27 -16.28 -17.91
CA ALA A 155 -95.51 -15.94 -17.21
C ALA A 155 -96.62 -15.45 -18.17
N LYS A 156 -96.25 -14.77 -19.26
CA LYS A 156 -97.21 -14.31 -20.29
C LYS A 156 -97.88 -15.48 -21.00
N ASP A 157 -97.15 -16.57 -21.28
CA ASP A 157 -97.73 -17.80 -21.85
C ASP A 157 -98.86 -18.37 -20.97
N PHE A 158 -98.88 -18.02 -19.68
CA PHE A 158 -99.83 -18.49 -18.68
C PHE A 158 -100.91 -17.45 -18.37
N GLY A 159 -100.98 -16.33 -19.11
CA GLY A 159 -101.96 -15.27 -18.90
C GLY A 159 -101.65 -14.33 -17.73
N ILE A 160 -100.38 -14.27 -17.30
CA ILE A 160 -99.95 -13.44 -16.17
C ILE A 160 -98.99 -12.37 -16.68
N ALA A 161 -99.25 -11.12 -16.28
CA ALA A 161 -98.27 -10.06 -16.39
C ALA A 161 -97.44 -10.07 -15.10
N LEU A 162 -96.17 -10.48 -15.23
CA LEU A 162 -95.24 -10.65 -14.13
C LEU A 162 -94.10 -9.65 -14.28
N LYS A 163 -93.68 -9.07 -13.16
CA LYS A 163 -92.43 -8.33 -13.03
C LYS A 163 -91.61 -8.94 -11.91
N VAL A 164 -90.43 -9.47 -12.20
CA VAL A 164 -89.62 -10.21 -11.24
C VAL A 164 -88.31 -9.49 -10.95
N TYR A 165 -87.95 -9.45 -9.68
CA TYR A 165 -86.67 -8.96 -9.19
C TYR A 165 -85.98 -10.09 -8.43
N ILE A 166 -84.93 -10.66 -9.02
CA ILE A 166 -84.19 -11.80 -8.47
C ILE A 166 -82.84 -11.27 -7.96
N ASN A 167 -82.60 -11.22 -6.65
CA ASN A 167 -81.32 -10.77 -6.10
C ASN A 167 -80.71 -11.85 -5.17
N PRO A 168 -79.38 -11.91 -4.99
CA PRO A 168 -78.80 -12.80 -4.00
C PRO A 168 -79.29 -12.46 -2.59
N GLU A 169 -79.53 -13.49 -1.79
CA GLU A 169 -79.84 -13.33 -0.37
C GLU A 169 -78.64 -12.67 0.32
N LYS A 170 -78.89 -11.66 1.17
CA LYS A 170 -77.86 -10.85 1.84
C LYS A 170 -76.97 -10.02 0.91
N PHE A 171 -77.36 -9.79 -0.35
CA PHE A 171 -76.62 -8.90 -1.27
C PHE A 171 -76.34 -7.51 -0.66
N ASP A 172 -77.33 -6.94 0.05
CA ASP A 172 -77.23 -5.63 0.70
C ASP A 172 -76.41 -5.67 2.00
N HIS A 173 -76.11 -6.85 2.53
CA HIS A 173 -75.39 -7.04 3.80
C HIS A 173 -73.90 -7.37 3.62
N ILE A 174 -73.47 -7.69 2.40
CA ILE A 174 -72.03 -7.80 2.12
C ILE A 174 -71.47 -6.38 2.07
N GLN A 175 -70.77 -6.01 3.14
CA GLN A 175 -69.99 -4.79 3.17
C GLN A 175 -68.88 -4.88 2.13
N ASN A 176 -68.64 -3.79 1.40
CA ASN A 176 -67.51 -3.70 0.46
C ASN A 176 -66.16 -3.87 1.15
N THR A 177 -66.13 -3.67 2.48
CA THR A 177 -64.97 -3.86 3.33
C THR A 177 -65.32 -4.76 4.52
N GLN A 178 -64.43 -5.68 4.87
CA GLN A 178 -64.56 -6.51 6.06
C GLN A 178 -63.27 -6.42 6.87
N LYS A 179 -63.38 -6.00 8.13
CA LYS A 179 -62.26 -6.02 9.07
C LYS A 179 -62.22 -7.36 9.78
N LEU A 180 -61.04 -7.95 9.83
CA LEU A 180 -60.79 -9.22 10.49
C LEU A 180 -59.58 -9.07 11.40
N THR A 181 -59.76 -9.43 12.66
CA THR A 181 -58.68 -9.53 13.64
C THR A 181 -58.51 -10.99 14.00
N ILE A 182 -57.27 -11.46 13.91
CA ILE A 182 -56.86 -12.80 14.30
C ILE A 182 -55.86 -12.62 15.42
N ASP A 183 -56.33 -12.83 16.64
CA ASP A 183 -55.50 -12.75 17.82
C ASP A 183 -54.87 -14.11 18.12
N ASP A 184 -53.62 -14.07 18.57
CA ASP A 184 -52.92 -15.20 19.16
C ASP A 184 -52.92 -16.48 18.30
N HIS A 185 -52.53 -16.35 17.03
CA HIS A 185 -52.34 -17.48 16.13
C HIS A 185 -50.95 -18.09 16.30
N ALA A 186 -50.90 -19.40 16.50
CA ALA A 186 -49.64 -20.13 16.61
C ALA A 186 -49.15 -20.58 15.23
N VAL A 187 -47.91 -20.20 14.89
CA VAL A 187 -47.25 -20.50 13.62
C VAL A 187 -45.99 -21.31 13.90
N GLU A 188 -45.92 -22.51 13.33
CA GLU A 188 -44.74 -23.36 13.43
C GLU A 188 -43.65 -22.87 12.47
N VAL A 189 -42.43 -22.72 12.99
CA VAL A 189 -41.24 -22.40 12.19
C VAL A 189 -40.34 -23.63 12.18
N PRO A 190 -40.04 -24.22 11.02
CA PRO A 190 -39.20 -25.41 10.90
C PRO A 190 -37.89 -25.27 11.67
N GLY A 191 -37.58 -26.23 12.56
CA GLY A 191 -36.34 -26.22 13.35
C GLY A 191 -36.33 -25.25 14.53
N TYR A 192 -37.45 -24.61 14.85
CA TYR A 192 -37.59 -23.79 16.06
C TYR A 192 -38.46 -24.52 17.10
N PRO A 193 -38.08 -24.57 18.38
CA PRO A 193 -38.67 -25.48 19.36
C PRO A 193 -40.07 -25.07 19.85
N VAL A 194 -40.46 -23.81 19.65
CA VAL A 194 -41.73 -23.25 20.19
C VAL A 194 -42.51 -22.53 19.10
N PRO A 195 -43.80 -22.84 18.87
CA PRO A 195 -44.62 -22.13 17.90
C PRO A 195 -44.64 -20.61 18.16
N GLN A 196 -44.50 -19.84 17.09
CA GLN A 196 -44.47 -18.38 17.15
C GLN A 196 -45.88 -17.80 17.18
N ARG A 197 -46.14 -16.95 18.17
CA ARG A 197 -47.47 -16.39 18.44
C ARG A 197 -47.62 -15.06 17.72
N VAL A 198 -48.55 -14.99 16.76
CA VAL A 198 -48.77 -13.82 15.91
C VAL A 198 -50.20 -13.29 16.04
N SER A 199 -50.34 -11.98 16.01
CA SER A 199 -51.62 -11.29 15.81
C SER A 199 -51.64 -10.65 14.43
N MET A 200 -52.78 -10.78 13.74
CA MET A 200 -52.99 -10.24 12.39
C MET A 200 -54.24 -9.38 12.37
N ASN A 201 -54.11 -8.16 11.85
CA ASN A 201 -55.27 -7.32 11.53
C ASN A 201 -55.33 -7.16 10.02
N LEU A 202 -56.45 -7.51 9.42
CA LEU A 202 -56.68 -7.44 7.98
C LEU A 202 -57.92 -6.59 7.68
N SER A 203 -57.81 -5.75 6.67
CA SER A 203 -58.94 -5.11 6.02
C SER A 203 -59.09 -5.73 4.63
N LEU A 204 -60.12 -6.54 4.47
CA LEU A 204 -60.46 -7.18 3.22
C LEU A 204 -61.39 -6.27 2.42
N GLN A 205 -61.19 -6.22 1.12
CA GLN A 205 -62.03 -5.48 0.19
C GLN A 205 -62.60 -6.44 -0.85
N LEU A 206 -63.89 -6.29 -1.14
CA LEU A 206 -64.61 -7.09 -2.11
C LEU A 206 -64.12 -6.75 -3.52
N ILE A 207 -63.75 -7.75 -4.31
CA ILE A 207 -63.41 -7.59 -5.72
C ILE A 207 -64.72 -7.50 -6.51
N PRO A 208 -65.05 -6.36 -7.16
CA PRO A 208 -66.34 -6.16 -7.80
C PRO A 208 -66.69 -7.26 -8.82
N GLU A 209 -65.72 -7.65 -9.66
CA GLU A 209 -65.87 -8.65 -10.71
C GLU A 209 -66.10 -10.07 -10.16
N ARG A 210 -65.71 -10.30 -8.90
CA ARG A 210 -65.81 -11.59 -8.21
C ARG A 210 -66.78 -11.55 -7.02
N LYS A 211 -67.64 -10.54 -6.95
CA LYS A 211 -68.62 -10.38 -5.86
C LYS A 211 -69.48 -11.62 -5.61
N ILE A 212 -69.80 -12.37 -6.67
CA ILE A 212 -70.62 -13.57 -6.55
C ILE A 212 -69.90 -14.73 -5.85
N TYR A 213 -68.57 -14.82 -5.98
CA TYR A 213 -67.77 -15.84 -5.29
C TYR A 213 -67.79 -15.60 -3.78
N ALA A 214 -67.74 -14.34 -3.35
CA ALA A 214 -67.87 -14.00 -1.93
C ALA A 214 -69.24 -14.40 -1.36
N LEU A 215 -70.32 -14.31 -2.16
CA LEU A 215 -71.68 -14.73 -1.77
C LEU A 215 -71.83 -16.24 -1.72
N VAL A 216 -71.34 -16.94 -2.75
CA VAL A 216 -71.43 -18.39 -2.89
C VAL A 216 -70.55 -19.08 -1.87
N GLU A 217 -69.37 -18.57 -1.56
CA GLU A 217 -68.49 -19.24 -0.60
C GLU A 217 -68.83 -18.88 0.87
N ASN A 218 -69.62 -17.84 1.13
CA ASN A 218 -69.92 -17.36 2.48
C ASN A 218 -70.49 -18.42 3.44
N HIS A 219 -71.16 -19.44 2.91
CA HIS A 219 -71.81 -20.50 3.69
C HIS A 219 -70.99 -21.81 3.76
N ARG A 220 -69.88 -21.90 3.04
CA ARG A 220 -69.07 -23.12 2.88
C ARG A 220 -67.80 -23.14 3.70
N ILE A 221 -67.26 -21.96 3.98
CA ILE A 221 -65.90 -21.89 4.50
C ILE A 221 -65.94 -22.08 6.03
N PRO A 222 -64.89 -22.69 6.62
CA PRO A 222 -64.31 -22.19 7.87
C PRO A 222 -64.36 -20.64 7.92
N SER A 223 -64.31 -20.00 9.08
CA SER A 223 -64.31 -18.53 9.06
C SER A 223 -63.17 -18.02 8.14
N LEU A 224 -63.31 -16.87 7.45
CA LEU A 224 -62.20 -16.32 6.62
C LEU A 224 -60.87 -16.27 7.40
N SER A 225 -60.96 -16.15 8.73
CA SER A 225 -59.88 -16.34 9.69
C SER A 225 -59.13 -17.65 9.54
N ASP A 226 -59.83 -18.79 9.42
CA ASP A 226 -59.22 -20.11 9.34
C ASP A 226 -58.45 -20.31 8.02
N LEU A 227 -58.95 -19.78 6.90
CA LEU A 227 -58.19 -19.77 5.65
C LEU A 227 -56.89 -18.97 5.82
N ILE A 228 -57.00 -17.76 6.37
CA ILE A 228 -55.85 -16.88 6.58
C ILE A 228 -54.82 -17.57 7.49
N LYS A 229 -55.28 -18.17 8.60
CA LYS A 229 -54.44 -18.95 9.52
C LYS A 229 -53.71 -20.08 8.80
N GLN A 230 -54.42 -20.88 8.02
CA GLN A 230 -53.83 -22.00 7.27
C GLN A 230 -52.82 -21.52 6.23
N THR A 231 -53.16 -20.49 5.44
CA THR A 231 -52.26 -19.93 4.43
C THR A 231 -50.98 -19.37 5.04
N VAL A 232 -51.09 -18.65 6.16
CA VAL A 232 -49.93 -18.12 6.89
C VAL A 232 -49.08 -19.25 7.49
N SER A 233 -49.70 -20.20 8.19
CA SER A 233 -48.97 -21.33 8.79
C SER A 233 -48.23 -22.15 7.73
N ARG A 234 -48.89 -22.47 6.62
CA ARG A 234 -48.28 -23.21 5.50
C ARG A 234 -47.14 -22.42 4.87
N GLY A 235 -47.34 -21.14 4.58
CA GLY A 235 -46.31 -20.30 3.95
C GLY A 235 -45.05 -20.17 4.80
N VAL A 236 -45.19 -20.10 6.13
CA VAL A 236 -44.04 -20.09 7.04
C VAL A 236 -43.34 -21.45 7.07
N LEU A 237 -44.11 -22.54 7.20
CA LEU A 237 -43.59 -23.90 7.27
C LEU A 237 -42.80 -24.30 6.01
N GLU A 238 -43.25 -23.90 4.82
CA GLU A 238 -42.63 -24.32 3.55
C GLU A 238 -41.36 -23.54 3.19
N ARG A 239 -41.24 -22.28 3.62
CA ARG A 239 -40.20 -21.37 3.11
C ARG A 239 -39.09 -21.07 4.12
N TYR A 240 -39.42 -21.05 5.40
CA TYR A 240 -38.55 -20.38 6.37
C TYR A 240 -37.77 -21.36 7.24
N LYS A 241 -36.46 -21.10 7.37
CA LYS A 241 -35.65 -21.58 8.49
C LYS A 241 -35.74 -20.57 9.65
N PRO A 242 -35.36 -20.94 10.89
CA PRO A 242 -35.53 -20.06 12.05
C PRO A 242 -34.84 -18.71 11.87
N TYR A 243 -33.61 -18.69 11.36
CA TYR A 243 -32.86 -17.46 11.13
C TYR A 243 -33.54 -16.54 10.10
N ASP A 244 -33.86 -17.09 8.92
CA ASP A 244 -34.48 -16.34 7.83
C ASP A 244 -35.83 -15.78 8.26
N PHE A 245 -36.59 -16.52 9.07
CA PHE A 245 -37.89 -16.09 9.58
C PHE A 245 -37.80 -14.78 10.38
N PHE A 246 -36.92 -14.72 11.38
CA PHE A 246 -36.77 -13.53 12.21
C PHE A 246 -36.09 -12.38 11.47
N SER A 247 -35.12 -12.67 10.60
CA SER A 247 -34.47 -11.65 9.76
C SER A 247 -35.46 -11.01 8.77
N ASP A 248 -36.26 -11.82 8.09
CA ASP A 248 -37.27 -11.35 7.12
C ASP A 248 -38.46 -10.66 7.79
N TYR A 249 -38.77 -11.00 9.04
CA TYR A 249 -39.76 -10.25 9.80
C TYR A 249 -39.32 -8.79 10.03
N HIS A 250 -38.10 -8.56 10.51
CA HIS A 250 -37.60 -7.21 10.79
C HIS A 250 -37.36 -6.40 9.51
N SER A 251 -36.92 -7.04 8.43
CA SER A 251 -36.74 -6.37 7.14
C SER A 251 -38.04 -6.13 6.37
N GLY A 252 -39.18 -6.67 6.84
CA GLY A 252 -40.48 -6.56 6.17
C GLY A 252 -40.73 -7.58 5.06
N LYS A 253 -39.72 -8.34 4.65
CA LYS A 253 -39.81 -9.35 3.57
C LYS A 253 -40.80 -10.48 3.88
N LEU A 254 -40.90 -10.91 5.14
CA LEU A 254 -41.87 -11.92 5.57
C LEU A 254 -43.30 -11.42 5.34
N LYS A 255 -43.53 -10.13 5.63
CA LYS A 255 -44.80 -9.47 5.38
C LYS A 255 -45.10 -9.54 3.88
N GLU A 256 -44.25 -8.98 3.03
CA GLU A 256 -44.48 -8.97 1.57
C GLU A 256 -44.77 -10.36 0.98
N TYR A 257 -44.03 -11.38 1.42
CA TYR A 257 -44.25 -12.77 0.99
C TYR A 257 -45.63 -13.30 1.40
N LEU A 258 -45.99 -13.19 2.68
CA LEU A 258 -47.29 -13.66 3.18
C LEU A 258 -48.45 -12.87 2.58
N GLN A 259 -48.27 -11.58 2.33
CA GLN A 259 -49.28 -10.75 1.66
C GLN A 259 -49.62 -11.29 0.27
N ARG A 260 -48.60 -11.68 -0.51
CA ARG A 260 -48.81 -12.27 -1.84
C ARG A 260 -49.57 -13.60 -1.77
N LEU A 261 -49.20 -14.48 -0.84
CA LEU A 261 -49.91 -15.75 -0.64
C LEU A 261 -51.38 -15.53 -0.23
N LEU A 262 -51.63 -14.54 0.63
CA LEU A 262 -52.99 -14.19 1.04
C LEU A 262 -53.79 -13.57 -0.11
N LEU A 263 -53.18 -12.74 -0.95
CA LEU A 263 -53.83 -12.17 -2.14
C LEU A 263 -54.29 -13.28 -3.09
N GLU A 264 -53.45 -14.26 -3.37
CA GLU A 264 -53.79 -15.40 -4.23
C GLU A 264 -54.93 -16.24 -3.62
N ALA A 265 -54.80 -16.62 -2.34
CA ALA A 265 -55.78 -17.47 -1.66
C ALA A 265 -57.16 -16.79 -1.46
N LEU A 266 -57.18 -15.47 -1.26
CA LEU A 266 -58.43 -14.72 -1.06
C LEU A 266 -59.09 -14.29 -2.37
N ALA A 267 -58.32 -14.07 -3.43
CA ALA A 267 -58.84 -13.65 -4.74
C ALA A 267 -59.79 -14.70 -5.34
N GLU A 268 -59.52 -15.99 -5.15
CA GLU A 268 -60.42 -17.09 -5.55
C GLU A 268 -61.80 -17.00 -4.89
N ARG A 269 -61.88 -16.33 -3.74
CA ARG A 269 -63.11 -16.15 -2.96
C ARG A 269 -63.72 -14.75 -3.09
N GLY A 270 -63.20 -13.95 -4.02
CA GLY A 270 -63.70 -12.60 -4.30
C GLY A 270 -63.26 -11.52 -3.30
N TRP A 271 -62.23 -11.78 -2.49
CA TRP A 271 -61.66 -10.81 -1.56
C TRP A 271 -60.22 -10.47 -1.93
N HIS A 272 -59.79 -9.24 -1.66
CA HIS A 272 -58.37 -8.88 -1.67
C HIS A 272 -57.98 -8.18 -0.37
N VAL A 273 -56.70 -8.29 -0.01
CA VAL A 273 -56.15 -7.66 1.19
C VAL A 273 -55.81 -6.20 0.86
N ALA A 274 -56.62 -5.27 1.37
CA ALA A 274 -56.38 -3.84 1.17
C ALA A 274 -55.35 -3.30 2.15
N ASN A 275 -55.50 -3.65 3.43
CA ASN A 275 -54.53 -3.32 4.47
C ASN A 275 -54.33 -4.54 5.35
N TRP A 276 -53.10 -4.74 5.82
CA TRP A 276 -52.86 -5.72 6.85
C TRP A 276 -51.62 -5.41 7.70
N SER A 277 -51.65 -5.89 8.94
CA SER A 277 -50.54 -5.84 9.88
C SER A 277 -50.30 -7.23 10.46
N LEU A 278 -49.04 -7.58 10.62
CA LEU A 278 -48.57 -8.77 11.33
C LEU A 278 -47.76 -8.30 12.54
N THR A 279 -48.10 -8.79 13.72
CA THR A 279 -47.40 -8.43 14.96
C THR A 279 -47.09 -9.69 15.75
N PHE A 280 -45.84 -9.82 16.19
CA PHE A 280 -45.43 -10.91 17.06
C PHE A 280 -45.74 -10.55 18.51
N LEU A 281 -46.37 -11.46 19.23
CA LEU A 281 -46.72 -11.27 20.64
C LEU A 281 -45.49 -11.39 21.55
N GLU A 282 -44.44 -12.09 21.11
CA GLU A 282 -43.17 -12.19 21.83
C GLU A 282 -42.28 -10.97 21.56
N LYS A 283 -42.21 -10.06 22.54
CA LYS A 283 -41.34 -8.87 22.52
C LYS A 283 -39.90 -9.20 22.93
N ARG A 284 -39.10 -9.84 22.08
CA ARG A 284 -37.63 -9.79 22.22
C ARG A 284 -36.97 -9.75 20.84
N PRO A 285 -36.68 -8.56 20.30
CA PRO A 285 -35.80 -8.45 19.15
C PRO A 285 -34.40 -8.91 19.58
N VAL A 286 -33.71 -9.64 18.70
CA VAL A 286 -32.32 -10.00 18.97
C VAL A 286 -31.42 -8.97 18.30
N LYS A 287 -30.55 -8.35 19.10
CA LYS A 287 -29.48 -7.48 18.63
C LYS A 287 -28.57 -8.26 17.68
N LYS A 288 -27.87 -7.53 16.81
CA LYS A 288 -26.97 -8.05 15.78
C LYS A 288 -26.18 -9.28 16.28
N PHE A 289 -26.20 -10.33 15.47
CA PHE A 289 -25.74 -11.68 15.83
C PHE A 289 -24.23 -11.90 15.71
N ASP A 290 -23.51 -10.86 15.27
CA ASP A 290 -22.06 -10.81 15.24
C ASP A 290 -21.60 -9.77 16.24
N ASP A 291 -20.86 -10.22 17.25
CA ASP A 291 -20.31 -9.33 18.27
C ASP A 291 -18.82 -9.63 18.51
N THR A 292 -18.09 -8.59 18.90
CA THR A 292 -16.68 -8.70 19.30
C THR A 292 -16.63 -8.72 20.80
N LEU A 293 -16.29 -9.88 21.35
CA LEU A 293 -16.26 -10.14 22.78
C LEU A 293 -14.85 -9.97 23.30
N THR A 294 -14.70 -9.33 24.46
CA THR A 294 -13.40 -9.11 25.10
C THR A 294 -13.45 -9.53 26.56
N ALA A 295 -12.39 -10.16 27.06
CA ALA A 295 -12.28 -10.55 28.46
C ALA A 295 -10.82 -10.49 28.91
N VAL A 296 -10.59 -9.89 30.08
CA VAL A 296 -9.30 -9.92 30.76
C VAL A 296 -9.44 -10.84 31.95
N VAL A 297 -8.63 -11.90 31.99
CA VAL A 297 -8.61 -12.85 33.10
C VAL A 297 -7.31 -12.71 33.84
N THR A 298 -7.41 -12.37 35.13
CA THR A 298 -6.26 -12.20 36.02
C THR A 298 -6.09 -13.45 36.88
N ILE A 299 -4.91 -14.06 36.84
CA ILE A 299 -4.59 -15.27 37.61
C ILE A 299 -3.42 -14.99 38.52
N SER A 300 -3.62 -15.24 39.82
CA SER A 300 -2.54 -15.30 40.79
C SER A 300 -2.06 -16.74 40.89
N LEU A 301 -0.98 -17.09 40.16
CA LEU A 301 -0.23 -18.32 40.42
C LEU A 301 0.61 -18.16 41.70
N GLN A 302 1.35 -19.17 42.14
CA GLN A 302 2.26 -19.12 43.30
C GLN A 302 3.47 -18.19 43.09
N PHE A 303 3.23 -16.95 42.62
CA PHE A 303 4.21 -15.95 42.21
C PHE A 303 3.71 -14.53 42.60
N PRO A 304 4.63 -13.55 42.80
CA PRO A 304 4.30 -12.25 43.39
C PRO A 304 3.54 -11.29 42.46
N LYS A 305 3.46 -11.55 41.15
CA LYS A 305 2.66 -10.75 40.21
C LYS A 305 1.62 -11.63 39.50
N PRO A 306 0.36 -11.19 39.42
CA PRO A 306 -0.65 -11.92 38.68
C PRO A 306 -0.37 -11.87 37.17
N ILE A 307 -0.73 -12.94 36.46
CA ILE A 307 -0.72 -12.99 35.00
C ILE A 307 -2.05 -12.45 34.49
N GLU A 308 -1.99 -11.50 33.56
CA GLU A 308 -3.16 -11.01 32.83
C GLU A 308 -3.20 -11.67 31.45
N VAL A 309 -4.30 -12.36 31.17
CA VAL A 309 -4.59 -12.95 29.86
C VAL A 309 -5.68 -12.13 29.20
N HIS A 310 -5.33 -11.42 28.14
CA HIS A 310 -6.25 -10.65 27.33
C HIS A 310 -6.82 -11.53 26.24
N ASN A 311 -8.15 -11.63 26.18
CA ASN A 311 -8.86 -12.50 25.27
C ASN A 311 -9.83 -11.68 24.43
N GLN A 312 -9.83 -11.95 23.13
CA GLN A 312 -10.77 -11.36 22.18
C GLN A 312 -11.31 -12.43 21.24
N ALA A 313 -12.62 -12.49 21.04
CA ALA A 313 -13.24 -13.41 20.08
C ALA A 313 -14.35 -12.73 19.29
N HIS A 314 -14.57 -13.17 18.04
CA HIS A 314 -15.79 -12.84 17.32
C HIS A 314 -16.79 -13.99 17.47
N ALA A 315 -17.95 -13.68 18.05
CA ALA A 315 -19.04 -14.64 18.18
C ALA A 315 -19.97 -14.53 16.99
N HIS A 316 -20.19 -15.65 16.30
CA HIS A 316 -21.13 -15.77 15.19
C HIS A 316 -22.24 -16.75 15.57
N LEU A 317 -23.48 -16.29 15.54
CA LEU A 317 -24.63 -17.17 15.83
C LEU A 317 -24.78 -18.23 14.73
N GLN A 318 -24.73 -19.50 15.11
CA GLN A 318 -24.96 -20.62 14.21
C GLN A 318 -26.34 -21.27 14.43
N ASP A 319 -26.79 -21.36 15.69
CA ASP A 319 -28.04 -22.01 16.09
C ASP A 319 -28.85 -21.09 17.01
N TYR A 320 -29.79 -20.35 16.40
CA TYR A 320 -30.69 -19.45 17.12
C TYR A 320 -31.60 -20.18 18.11
N ALA A 321 -32.06 -21.38 17.77
CA ALA A 321 -32.97 -22.15 18.60
C ALA A 321 -32.28 -22.51 19.92
N ARG A 322 -31.04 -22.99 19.83
CA ARG A 322 -30.22 -23.32 21.00
C ARG A 322 -29.93 -22.10 21.88
N TYR A 323 -29.56 -20.96 21.29
CA TYR A 323 -29.36 -19.71 22.04
C TYR A 323 -30.59 -19.30 22.85
N ARG A 324 -31.79 -19.44 22.27
CA ARG A 324 -33.06 -19.14 22.95
C ARG A 324 -33.38 -20.15 24.06
N LEU A 325 -33.11 -21.43 23.85
CA LEU A 325 -33.33 -22.47 24.86
C LEU A 325 -32.51 -22.23 26.14
N VAL A 326 -31.30 -21.68 26.01
CA VAL A 326 -30.44 -21.32 27.16
C VAL A 326 -30.82 -19.95 27.77
N GLY A 327 -31.93 -19.34 27.33
CA GLY A 327 -32.47 -18.11 27.89
C GLY A 327 -31.91 -16.82 27.28
N ALA A 328 -31.22 -16.90 26.15
CA ALA A 328 -30.58 -15.78 25.47
C ALA A 328 -29.68 -14.93 26.42
N PRO A 329 -28.61 -15.53 26.97
CA PRO A 329 -27.71 -14.85 27.90
C PRO A 329 -27.03 -13.64 27.24
N ASP A 330 -26.63 -12.65 28.05
CA ASP A 330 -25.77 -11.58 27.58
C ASP A 330 -24.42 -12.17 27.14
N LEU A 331 -24.07 -12.00 25.85
CA LEU A 331 -22.92 -12.69 25.25
C LEU A 331 -21.59 -12.23 25.86
N GLN A 332 -21.47 -10.96 26.22
CA GLN A 332 -20.26 -10.40 26.81
C GLN A 332 -20.08 -10.89 28.25
N GLU A 333 -21.16 -10.90 29.04
CA GLU A 333 -21.13 -11.44 30.41
C GLU A 333 -20.86 -12.95 30.42
N TRP A 334 -21.51 -13.70 29.51
CA TRP A 334 -21.26 -15.13 29.33
C TRP A 334 -19.81 -15.39 28.95
N PHE A 335 -19.28 -14.67 27.96
CA PHE A 335 -17.90 -14.87 27.50
C PHE A 335 -16.88 -14.59 28.60
N ALA A 336 -17.04 -13.49 29.35
CA ALA A 336 -16.15 -13.17 30.46
C ALA A 336 -16.16 -14.26 31.55
N LYS A 337 -17.35 -14.73 31.97
CA LYS A 337 -17.49 -15.77 33.00
C LYS A 337 -16.93 -17.12 32.55
N THR A 338 -17.26 -17.54 31.34
CA THR A 338 -16.79 -18.81 30.78
C THR A 338 -15.28 -18.76 30.56
N MET A 339 -14.74 -17.66 30.05
CA MET A 339 -13.30 -17.48 29.87
C MET A 339 -12.55 -17.53 31.22
N ASP A 340 -13.04 -16.83 32.25
CA ASP A 340 -12.45 -16.87 33.60
C ASP A 340 -12.39 -18.30 34.15
N LYS A 341 -13.50 -19.05 34.03
CA LYS A 341 -13.58 -20.46 34.45
C LYS A 341 -12.61 -21.35 33.67
N THR A 342 -12.60 -21.27 32.34
CA THR A 342 -11.76 -22.09 31.46
C THR A 342 -10.29 -21.83 31.72
N ILE A 343 -9.89 -20.55 31.73
CA ILE A 343 -8.50 -20.14 31.95
C ILE A 343 -8.00 -20.58 33.33
N LYS A 344 -8.79 -20.36 34.40
CA LYS A 344 -8.43 -20.85 35.74
C LYS A 344 -8.30 -22.36 35.78
N SER A 345 -9.21 -23.11 35.15
CA SER A 345 -9.15 -24.57 35.10
C SER A 345 -7.90 -25.10 34.39
N VAL A 346 -7.44 -24.43 33.33
CA VAL A 346 -6.28 -24.86 32.55
C VAL A 346 -4.96 -24.48 33.24
N LEU A 347 -4.93 -23.33 33.93
CA LEU A 347 -3.70 -22.74 34.46
C LEU A 347 -3.44 -23.01 35.95
N ILE A 348 -4.44 -23.40 36.76
CA ILE A 348 -4.30 -23.54 38.22
C ILE A 348 -3.19 -24.51 38.66
N ASP A 349 -2.98 -25.60 37.90
CA ASP A 349 -2.01 -26.64 38.22
C ASP A 349 -0.68 -26.48 37.46
N LYS A 350 -0.52 -25.41 36.66
CA LYS A 350 0.68 -25.19 35.85
C LYS A 350 1.67 -24.26 36.55
N PRO A 351 2.95 -24.64 36.64
CA PRO A 351 3.97 -23.74 37.17
C PRO A 351 4.23 -22.59 36.19
N TYR A 352 4.61 -21.44 36.74
CA TYR A 352 4.77 -20.19 35.99
C TYR A 352 5.74 -20.32 34.81
N GLU A 353 6.83 -21.08 34.96
CA GLU A 353 7.83 -21.26 33.89
C GLU A 353 7.27 -22.08 32.71
N GLU A 354 6.31 -22.98 32.96
CA GLU A 354 5.64 -23.72 31.90
C GLU A 354 4.61 -22.87 31.16
N VAL A 355 3.92 -21.98 31.89
CA VAL A 355 3.00 -21.02 31.27
C VAL A 355 3.75 -20.10 30.32
N LEU A 356 4.92 -19.58 30.73
CA LEU A 356 5.77 -18.74 29.89
C LEU A 356 6.36 -19.48 28.68
N ALA A 357 6.88 -20.70 28.87
CA ALA A 357 7.59 -21.41 27.82
C ALA A 357 6.66 -22.09 26.80
N GLY A 358 5.39 -22.34 27.15
CA GLY A 358 4.45 -23.14 26.38
C GLY A 358 3.05 -22.54 26.26
N PHE A 359 2.90 -21.21 26.32
CA PHE A 359 1.58 -20.57 26.27
C PHE A 359 0.80 -20.92 24.99
N ASP A 360 1.46 -21.15 23.85
CA ASP A 360 0.77 -21.52 22.61
C ASP A 360 -0.05 -22.82 22.74
N GLU A 361 0.51 -23.85 23.38
CA GLU A 361 -0.19 -25.13 23.61
C GLU A 361 -1.35 -24.97 24.60
N ILE A 362 -1.16 -24.10 25.60
CA ILE A 362 -2.19 -23.75 26.59
C ILE A 362 -3.33 -22.99 25.92
N LYS A 363 -2.99 -22.03 25.05
CA LYS A 363 -3.93 -21.25 24.25
C LYS A 363 -4.78 -22.16 23.37
N GLU A 364 -4.20 -23.16 22.71
CA GLU A 364 -4.99 -24.12 21.93
C GLU A 364 -6.00 -24.91 22.77
N HIS A 365 -5.67 -25.25 24.03
CA HIS A 365 -6.63 -25.86 24.95
C HIS A 365 -7.76 -24.89 25.33
N ILE A 366 -7.43 -23.65 25.68
CA ILE A 366 -8.43 -22.62 25.99
C ILE A 366 -9.37 -22.39 24.81
N ILE A 367 -8.83 -22.30 23.58
CA ILE A 367 -9.62 -22.15 22.35
C ILE A 367 -10.59 -23.32 22.19
N ARG A 368 -10.11 -24.56 22.32
CA ARG A 368 -10.93 -25.76 22.16
C ARG A 368 -12.08 -25.82 23.17
N ASP A 369 -11.80 -25.53 24.44
CA ASP A 369 -12.82 -25.57 25.50
C ASP A 369 -13.86 -24.45 25.31
N MET A 370 -13.42 -23.25 24.94
CA MET A 370 -14.31 -22.13 24.63
C MET A 370 -15.18 -22.39 23.39
N GLU A 371 -14.66 -23.07 22.37
CA GLU A 371 -15.46 -23.48 21.20
C GLU A 371 -16.54 -24.49 21.55
N VAL A 372 -16.28 -25.40 22.49
CA VAL A 372 -17.28 -26.37 22.98
C VAL A 372 -18.41 -25.63 23.71
N GLU A 373 -18.06 -24.79 24.69
CA GLU A 373 -19.04 -24.00 25.46
C GLU A 373 -19.84 -23.05 24.54
N ALA A 374 -19.21 -22.44 23.53
CA ALA A 374 -19.91 -21.61 22.54
C ALA A 374 -20.95 -22.40 21.74
N LYS A 375 -20.64 -23.63 21.33
CA LYS A 375 -21.59 -24.50 20.61
C LYS A 375 -22.78 -24.91 21.48
N GLU A 376 -22.62 -24.97 22.80
CA GLU A 376 -23.72 -25.27 23.73
C GLU A 376 -24.75 -24.14 23.78
N ILE A 377 -24.31 -22.88 23.60
CA ILE A 377 -25.22 -21.72 23.51
C ILE A 377 -25.62 -21.37 22.07
N GLY A 378 -25.19 -22.15 21.07
CA GLY A 378 -25.55 -21.97 19.66
C GLY A 378 -24.66 -21.00 18.87
N PHE A 379 -23.48 -20.68 19.39
CA PHE A 379 -22.51 -19.80 18.73
C PHE A 379 -21.28 -20.58 18.22
N THR A 380 -20.60 -19.97 17.25
CA THR A 380 -19.25 -20.32 16.83
C THR A 380 -18.33 -19.14 17.09
N LEU A 381 -17.16 -19.39 17.68
CA LEU A 381 -16.15 -18.37 17.90
C LEU A 381 -15.15 -18.39 16.73
N LYS A 382 -14.84 -17.23 16.16
CA LYS A 382 -13.82 -17.04 15.13
C LYS A 382 -12.88 -15.89 15.51
N PRO A 383 -11.60 -15.98 15.10
CA PRO A 383 -10.55 -16.55 15.95
C PRO A 383 -10.49 -15.92 17.36
N LEU A 384 -10.35 -16.78 18.38
CA LEU A 384 -10.03 -16.34 19.74
C LEU A 384 -8.54 -15.95 19.82
N MET A 385 -8.28 -14.67 20.03
CA MET A 385 -6.94 -14.14 20.30
C MET A 385 -6.73 -14.05 21.80
N SER A 386 -5.96 -14.99 22.34
CA SER A 386 -5.42 -14.91 23.70
C SER A 386 -3.98 -14.41 23.65
N LYS A 387 -3.69 -13.35 24.40
CA LYS A 387 -2.35 -12.79 24.60
C LYS A 387 -2.08 -12.64 26.08
N THR A 388 -0.88 -12.98 26.49
CA THR A 388 -0.35 -12.77 27.84
C THR A 388 0.51 -11.53 27.84
N GLU A 389 0.37 -10.66 28.84
CA GLU A 389 1.32 -9.56 29.03
C GLU A 389 2.41 -10.02 30.01
N LEU A 390 3.41 -10.72 29.47
CA LEU A 390 4.51 -11.25 30.27
C LEU A 390 5.83 -10.57 29.88
N GLY A 391 6.56 -10.05 30.88
CA GLY A 391 7.83 -9.33 30.69
C GLY A 391 8.85 -10.06 29.80
N PRO A 392 9.10 -11.37 30.00
CA PRO A 392 10.06 -12.14 29.21
C PRO A 392 9.68 -12.32 27.73
N GLU A 393 8.42 -12.13 27.33
CA GLU A 393 8.01 -12.21 25.91
C GLU A 393 8.66 -11.10 25.06
N LYS A 394 9.11 -10.01 25.70
CA LYS A 394 9.89 -8.97 25.03
C LYS A 394 11.14 -9.53 24.35
N LEU A 395 11.75 -10.57 24.92
CA LEU A 395 12.93 -11.24 24.35
C LEU A 395 12.63 -11.98 23.03
N LEU A 396 11.37 -12.36 22.79
CA LEU A 396 10.93 -12.94 21.51
C LEU A 396 10.75 -11.85 20.43
N VAL A 397 10.48 -10.61 20.85
CA VAL A 397 10.39 -9.44 19.96
C VAL A 397 11.78 -8.90 19.66
N GLY A 398 12.62 -8.74 20.69
CA GLY A 398 14.02 -8.36 20.58
C GLY A 398 14.69 -8.09 21.92
N PHE A 399 16.02 -8.21 21.95
CA PHE A 399 16.88 -7.86 23.08
C PHE A 399 18.09 -7.07 22.58
N VAL A 400 18.67 -6.26 23.47
CA VAL A 400 19.87 -5.48 23.19
C VAL A 400 20.89 -5.75 24.27
N LEU A 401 22.06 -6.26 23.88
CA LEU A 401 23.21 -6.44 24.77
C LEU A 401 24.27 -5.42 24.40
N GLU A 402 24.61 -4.56 25.35
CA GLU A 402 25.63 -3.54 25.17
C GLU A 402 26.70 -3.66 26.25
N GLN A 403 27.96 -3.61 25.81
CA GLN A 403 29.10 -3.47 26.67
C GLN A 403 29.95 -2.34 26.11
N HIS A 404 29.98 -1.22 26.83
CA HIS A 404 30.84 -0.10 26.48
C HIS A 404 32.26 -0.37 26.98
N GLN A 405 33.22 -0.34 26.06
CA GLN A 405 34.67 -0.33 26.31
C GLN A 405 35.12 -1.16 27.52
N ALA A 406 35.05 -2.48 27.38
CA ALA A 406 35.66 -3.39 28.35
C ALA A 406 37.13 -3.63 28.02
N GLU A 407 38.00 -3.60 29.03
CA GLU A 407 39.40 -3.96 28.87
C GLU A 407 39.62 -5.47 29.05
N PHE A 408 40.29 -6.06 28.07
CA PHE A 408 40.65 -7.47 28.03
C PHE A 408 42.17 -7.60 27.96
N GLN A 409 42.73 -8.60 28.61
CA GLN A 409 44.17 -8.89 28.48
C GLN A 409 44.42 -9.71 27.21
N THR A 410 45.50 -9.38 26.51
CA THR A 410 46.02 -10.18 25.38
C THR A 410 46.96 -11.30 25.89
N ASN A 411 47.58 -12.06 25.00
CA ASN A 411 48.58 -13.06 25.40
C ASN A 411 49.89 -12.47 25.94
N THR A 412 50.12 -11.16 25.73
CA THR A 412 51.26 -10.42 26.27
C THR A 412 50.81 -9.64 27.50
N MET A 413 51.40 -9.97 28.65
CA MET A 413 51.07 -9.33 29.93
C MET A 413 51.27 -7.81 29.85
N GLY A 414 50.27 -7.05 30.29
CA GLY A 414 50.33 -5.59 30.34
C GLY A 414 49.92 -4.88 29.05
N VAL A 415 49.47 -5.62 28.02
CA VAL A 415 48.93 -5.06 26.76
C VAL A 415 47.40 -5.26 26.72
N PRO A 416 46.60 -4.30 27.22
CA PRO A 416 45.14 -4.44 27.28
C PRO A 416 44.45 -4.09 25.95
N ALA A 417 43.67 -5.02 25.41
CA ALA A 417 42.75 -4.78 24.31
C ALA A 417 41.43 -4.21 24.84
N SER A 418 41.12 -2.95 24.52
CA SER A 418 39.79 -2.38 24.81
C SER A 418 38.82 -2.72 23.69
N LEU A 419 37.62 -3.19 24.05
CA LEU A 419 36.62 -3.59 23.09
C LEU A 419 35.21 -3.30 23.61
N GLY A 420 34.38 -2.71 22.76
CA GLY A 420 32.95 -2.59 22.96
C GLY A 420 32.19 -3.49 21.99
N PHE A 421 31.01 -3.93 22.40
CA PHE A 421 30.08 -4.58 21.49
C PHE A 421 28.66 -4.11 21.72
N TYR A 422 27.88 -4.16 20.65
CA TYR A 422 26.45 -3.93 20.63
C TYR A 422 25.82 -5.07 19.84
N ILE A 423 24.93 -5.81 20.47
CA ILE A 423 24.27 -6.97 19.88
C ILE A 423 22.77 -6.75 19.98
N ASN A 424 22.10 -6.74 18.84
CA ASN A 424 20.66 -6.79 18.76
C ASN A 424 20.23 -8.17 18.24
N GLY A 425 19.15 -8.72 18.76
CA GLY A 425 18.67 -10.03 18.33
C GLY A 425 17.36 -10.40 18.99
N ARG A 426 16.87 -11.61 18.76
CA ARG A 426 15.67 -12.14 19.44
C ARG A 426 15.83 -13.61 19.76
N LEU A 427 15.16 -14.07 20.82
CA LEU A 427 15.07 -15.49 21.10
C LEU A 427 14.00 -16.12 20.20
N ARG A 428 14.28 -17.29 19.62
CA ARG A 428 13.28 -18.04 18.86
C ARG A 428 12.20 -18.60 19.77
N LYS A 429 12.59 -19.11 20.95
CA LYS A 429 11.70 -19.65 21.99
C LYS A 429 12.28 -19.40 23.37
N LEU A 430 11.43 -19.19 24.37
CA LEU A 430 11.85 -19.05 25.77
C LEU A 430 12.29 -20.37 26.43
N GLY A 431 12.07 -21.51 25.75
CA GLY A 431 12.44 -22.84 26.26
C GLY A 431 13.93 -22.99 26.58
N ALA A 432 14.82 -22.39 25.79
CA ALA A 432 16.27 -22.45 26.01
C ALA A 432 16.72 -21.73 27.29
N VAL A 433 15.97 -20.72 27.71
CA VAL A 433 16.21 -19.93 28.94
C VAL A 433 15.29 -20.32 30.08
N LYS A 434 14.59 -21.46 30.01
CA LYS A 434 13.59 -21.89 31.02
C LYS A 434 14.11 -21.83 32.47
N HIS A 435 15.38 -22.20 32.68
CA HIS A 435 16.02 -22.17 34.00
C HIS A 435 16.26 -20.75 34.55
N LEU A 436 16.34 -19.74 33.67
CA LEU A 436 16.53 -18.33 34.03
C LEU A 436 15.20 -17.57 34.12
N LEU A 437 14.12 -18.05 33.49
CA LEU A 437 12.81 -17.39 33.54
C LEU A 437 12.29 -17.19 34.98
N LYS A 438 12.59 -18.13 35.88
CA LYS A 438 12.25 -18.00 37.30
C LYS A 438 12.99 -16.85 37.97
N LEU A 439 14.23 -16.60 37.56
CA LEU A 439 15.09 -15.55 38.11
C LEU A 439 14.73 -14.19 37.51
N GLU A 440 14.38 -14.12 36.23
CA GLU A 440 14.00 -12.89 35.52
C GLU A 440 12.82 -12.16 36.15
N VAL A 441 11.91 -12.88 36.80
CA VAL A 441 10.79 -12.28 37.53
C VAL A 441 11.24 -11.60 38.83
N ASN A 442 12.27 -12.14 39.49
CA ASN A 442 12.79 -11.63 40.75
C ASN A 442 13.89 -10.57 40.53
N GLU A 443 14.68 -10.73 39.47
CA GLU A 443 15.77 -9.84 39.06
C GLU A 443 15.59 -9.55 37.55
N PRO A 444 14.81 -8.51 37.19
CA PRO A 444 14.63 -8.12 35.80
C PRO A 444 15.98 -7.80 35.13
N GLY A 445 16.21 -8.34 33.94
CA GLY A 445 17.46 -8.23 33.19
C GLY A 445 18.50 -9.29 33.54
N ILE A 446 18.19 -10.30 34.37
CA ILE A 446 19.14 -11.38 34.68
C ILE A 446 19.46 -12.22 33.44
N ILE A 447 18.50 -12.39 32.52
CA ILE A 447 18.74 -13.10 31.25
C ILE A 447 19.73 -12.31 30.39
N ASP A 448 19.50 -11.01 30.21
CA ASP A 448 20.39 -10.12 29.45
C ASP A 448 21.79 -10.05 30.07
N LYS A 449 21.87 -9.93 31.39
CA LYS A 449 23.12 -9.98 32.16
C LYS A 449 23.84 -11.32 31.98
N THR A 450 23.13 -12.44 32.08
CA THR A 450 23.72 -13.78 31.92
C THR A 450 24.25 -14.00 30.51
N MET A 451 23.51 -13.55 29.48
CA MET A 451 23.98 -13.60 28.09
C MET A 451 25.21 -12.71 27.89
N THR A 452 25.20 -11.49 28.44
CA THR A 452 26.32 -10.55 28.38
C THR A 452 27.56 -11.12 29.07
N ASP A 453 27.43 -11.65 30.28
CA ASP A 453 28.52 -12.25 31.04
C ASP A 453 29.13 -13.44 30.28
N LYS A 454 28.31 -14.28 29.65
CA LYS A 454 28.78 -15.41 28.84
C LYS A 454 29.51 -14.96 27.58
N VAL A 455 29.03 -13.91 26.92
CA VAL A 455 29.72 -13.31 25.77
C VAL A 455 31.07 -12.73 26.20
N VAL A 456 31.11 -11.94 27.27
CA VAL A 456 32.33 -11.34 27.83
C VAL A 456 33.34 -12.42 28.24
N GLU A 457 32.90 -13.49 28.89
CA GLU A 457 33.74 -14.64 29.27
C GLU A 457 34.42 -15.26 28.04
N ARG A 458 33.68 -15.44 26.95
CA ARG A 458 34.19 -16.04 25.71
C ARG A 458 35.13 -15.12 24.94
N ILE A 459 34.81 -13.82 24.87
CA ILE A 459 35.69 -12.80 24.31
C ILE A 459 37.01 -12.77 25.10
N ARG A 460 36.94 -12.74 26.44
CA ARG A 460 38.13 -12.76 27.30
C ARG A 460 39.00 -13.97 27.03
N GLY A 461 38.41 -15.17 26.95
CA GLY A 461 39.14 -16.40 26.66
C GLY A 461 39.85 -16.37 25.30
N TYR A 462 39.23 -15.79 24.28
CA TYR A 462 39.84 -15.63 22.95
C TYR A 462 40.98 -14.60 22.94
N LEU A 463 40.75 -13.43 23.53
CA LEU A 463 41.75 -12.35 23.54
C LEU A 463 42.99 -12.72 24.36
N LEU A 464 42.85 -13.48 25.45
CA LEU A 464 43.99 -14.00 26.21
C LEU A 464 44.94 -14.88 25.38
N GLY A 465 44.45 -15.50 24.31
CA GLY A 465 45.28 -16.28 23.37
C GLY A 465 45.79 -15.48 22.18
N LEU A 466 45.32 -14.24 21.99
CA LEU A 466 45.59 -13.42 20.82
C LEU A 466 46.86 -12.60 21.00
N ASN A 467 47.73 -12.59 19.99
CA ASN A 467 48.88 -11.69 19.93
C ASN A 467 48.39 -10.23 19.79
N PRO A 468 48.88 -9.28 20.61
CA PRO A 468 48.55 -7.87 20.48
C PRO A 468 48.59 -7.33 19.05
N GLU A 469 49.57 -7.76 18.26
CA GLU A 469 49.71 -7.29 16.88
C GLU A 469 48.49 -7.59 16.04
N LYS A 470 47.95 -8.80 16.15
CA LYS A 470 46.73 -9.17 15.46
C LYS A 470 45.57 -8.29 15.89
N PHE A 471 45.47 -7.96 17.19
CA PHE A 471 44.41 -7.10 17.68
C PHE A 471 44.50 -5.66 17.15
N TYR A 472 45.67 -5.02 17.21
CA TYR A 472 45.81 -3.60 16.86
C TYR A 472 46.04 -3.34 15.37
N MET A 473 46.69 -4.27 14.65
CA MET A 473 47.04 -4.09 13.25
C MET A 473 46.09 -4.84 12.31
N GLU A 474 45.47 -5.93 12.77
CA GLU A 474 44.65 -6.85 11.93
C GLU A 474 43.19 -6.93 12.39
N PHE A 475 42.69 -5.88 13.05
CA PHE A 475 41.34 -5.88 13.61
C PHE A 475 40.27 -6.05 12.54
N GLU A 476 40.33 -5.20 11.50
CA GLU A 476 39.37 -5.15 10.40
C GLU A 476 39.79 -6.04 9.21
N GLN A 477 41.09 -6.15 8.93
CA GLN A 477 41.64 -6.90 7.79
C GLN A 477 42.79 -7.78 8.24
N ALA A 478 42.76 -9.07 7.85
CA ALA A 478 43.87 -9.98 8.11
C ALA A 478 45.06 -9.66 7.20
N LYS A 479 46.29 -9.95 7.66
CA LYS A 479 47.48 -9.80 6.81
C LYS A 479 47.55 -10.77 5.63
N GLN A 480 46.92 -11.94 5.74
CA GLN A 480 46.91 -12.97 4.71
C GLN A 480 45.49 -13.16 4.18
N GLU A 481 45.36 -13.32 2.85
CA GLU A 481 44.06 -13.42 2.14
C GLU A 481 43.23 -14.64 2.56
N HIS A 482 43.83 -15.62 3.24
CA HIS A 482 43.16 -16.83 3.75
C HIS A 482 42.89 -16.81 5.26
N ASP A 483 43.39 -15.81 5.98
CA ASP A 483 43.17 -15.66 7.42
C ASP A 483 41.93 -14.78 7.69
N ARG A 484 41.23 -15.08 8.78
CA ARG A 484 40.09 -14.27 9.25
C ARG A 484 40.58 -13.10 10.10
N SER A 485 39.94 -11.95 9.97
CA SER A 485 40.22 -10.80 10.82
C SER A 485 39.82 -11.09 12.28
N VAL A 486 40.38 -10.32 13.22
CA VAL A 486 40.01 -10.45 14.64
C VAL A 486 38.52 -10.19 14.85
N ARG A 487 37.95 -9.21 14.12
CA ARG A 487 36.53 -8.90 14.15
C ARG A 487 35.66 -10.08 13.69
N GLU A 488 36.02 -10.77 12.61
CA GLU A 488 35.27 -11.93 12.10
C GLU A 488 35.29 -13.12 13.08
N ASN A 489 36.44 -13.37 13.70
CA ASN A 489 36.58 -14.42 14.70
C ASN A 489 35.74 -14.10 15.94
N LEU A 490 35.77 -12.85 16.42
CA LEU A 490 34.93 -12.40 17.52
C LEU A 490 33.45 -12.49 17.17
N HIS A 491 33.04 -12.10 15.95
CA HIS A 491 31.66 -12.26 15.48
C HIS A 491 31.20 -13.71 15.57
N THR A 492 32.03 -14.65 15.10
CA THR A 492 31.74 -16.09 15.15
C THR A 492 31.60 -16.61 16.59
N ILE A 493 32.46 -16.13 17.50
CA ILE A 493 32.44 -16.51 18.91
C ILE A 493 31.17 -15.98 19.61
N ILE A 494 30.81 -14.71 19.36
CA ILE A 494 29.61 -14.10 19.92
C ILE A 494 28.36 -14.83 19.40
N GLN A 495 28.28 -15.02 18.09
CA GLN A 495 27.17 -15.71 17.44
C GLN A 495 26.97 -17.13 18.01
N SER A 496 28.02 -17.96 17.99
CA SER A 496 27.94 -19.34 18.52
C SER A 496 27.67 -19.42 20.02
N THR A 497 27.95 -18.35 20.78
CA THR A 497 27.62 -18.28 22.21
C THR A 497 26.15 -17.99 22.42
N LEU A 498 25.57 -17.05 21.65
CA LEU A 498 24.17 -16.67 21.75
C LEU A 498 23.22 -17.70 21.10
N GLU A 499 23.68 -18.44 20.08
CA GLU A 499 22.92 -19.57 19.52
C GLU A 499 22.61 -20.64 20.56
N LYS A 500 23.41 -20.80 21.62
CA LYS A 500 23.11 -21.71 22.75
C LYS A 500 21.90 -21.30 23.58
N PHE A 501 21.54 -20.02 23.50
CA PHE A 501 20.32 -19.47 24.09
C PHE A 501 19.15 -19.50 23.10
N ASP A 502 19.31 -20.12 21.93
CA ASP A 502 18.34 -20.11 20.82
C ASP A 502 18.07 -18.69 20.28
N ALA A 503 19.09 -17.81 20.36
CA ALA A 503 19.04 -16.48 19.79
C ALA A 503 19.18 -16.52 18.25
N THR A 504 18.42 -15.66 17.58
CA THR A 504 18.28 -15.58 16.12
C THR A 504 18.22 -14.11 15.68
N ASP A 505 18.43 -13.86 14.39
CA ASP A 505 18.45 -12.52 13.78
C ASP A 505 19.44 -11.57 14.48
N LEU A 506 20.63 -12.09 14.77
CA LEU A 506 21.68 -11.37 15.48
C LEU A 506 22.34 -10.31 14.58
N GLU A 507 22.25 -9.05 14.96
CA GLU A 507 23.07 -7.95 14.45
C GLU A 507 24.19 -7.66 15.46
N ILE A 508 25.42 -8.08 15.13
CA ILE A 508 26.58 -7.97 16.02
C ILE A 508 27.50 -6.86 15.52
N ARG A 509 27.63 -5.80 16.30
CA ARG A 509 28.59 -4.71 16.06
C ARG A 509 29.68 -4.76 17.12
N ILE A 510 30.93 -4.83 16.67
CA ILE A 510 32.11 -4.92 17.53
C ILE A 510 32.98 -3.71 17.21
N LEU A 511 33.36 -2.96 18.22
CA LEU A 511 34.13 -1.74 18.09
C LEU A 511 35.40 -1.85 18.94
N PRO A 512 36.60 -1.66 18.36
CA PRO A 512 37.81 -1.57 19.15
C PRO A 512 37.74 -0.27 19.95
N GLY A 513 38.06 -0.35 21.24
CA GLY A 513 38.14 0.80 22.13
C GLY A 513 39.45 1.56 21.93
N ASN A 514 39.40 2.88 22.12
CA ASN A 514 40.61 3.69 22.17
C ASN A 514 41.33 3.42 23.48
N THR A 515 42.60 3.06 23.38
CA THR A 515 43.53 2.95 24.50
C THR A 515 44.68 3.92 24.28
N HIS A 516 45.44 4.22 25.33
CA HIS A 516 46.70 4.96 25.19
C HIS A 516 47.66 4.30 24.16
N ILE A 517 47.57 2.98 23.99
CA ILE A 517 48.31 2.21 22.98
C ILE A 517 47.86 2.57 21.58
N THR A 518 46.55 2.58 21.34
CA THR A 518 45.94 2.95 20.06
C THR A 518 46.29 4.40 19.70
N GLU A 519 46.20 5.33 20.66
CA GLU A 519 46.53 6.74 20.46
C GLU A 519 48.02 6.93 20.13
N LYS A 520 48.91 6.28 20.87
CA LYS A 520 50.36 6.31 20.62
C LYS A 520 50.68 5.74 19.24
N LEU A 521 50.11 4.58 18.89
CA LEU A 521 50.33 3.91 17.62
C LEU A 521 49.83 4.77 16.44
N MET A 522 48.61 5.31 16.53
CA MET A 522 48.05 6.18 15.49
C MET A 522 48.89 7.44 15.28
N THR A 523 49.39 8.05 16.37
CA THR A 523 50.27 9.22 16.30
C THR A 523 51.58 8.91 15.56
N LEU A 524 52.15 7.73 15.80
CA LEU A 524 53.40 7.30 15.18
C LEU A 524 53.23 6.92 13.70
N ILE A 525 52.13 6.24 13.34
CA ILE A 525 51.88 5.78 11.97
C ILE A 525 51.42 6.92 11.05
N ALA A 526 50.68 7.90 11.56
CA ALA A 526 50.06 8.95 10.74
C ALA A 526 51.06 9.92 10.08
N VAL A 527 52.27 10.06 10.63
CA VAL A 527 53.22 11.11 10.23
C VAL A 527 54.53 10.49 9.77
N HIS A 528 54.99 10.86 8.56
CA HIS A 528 56.38 10.63 8.14
C HIS A 528 57.25 11.82 8.54
N ARG A 529 58.52 11.57 8.86
CA ARG A 529 59.47 12.61 9.27
C ARG A 529 60.70 12.60 8.39
N ARG A 530 61.24 13.79 8.14
CA ARG A 530 62.54 13.96 7.48
C ARG A 530 63.66 13.81 8.49
N PHE A 531 64.78 13.25 8.06
CA PHE A 531 66.00 13.20 8.83
C PHE A 531 67.19 13.62 7.97
N THR A 532 68.16 14.26 8.61
CA THR A 532 69.45 14.59 8.00
C THR A 532 70.56 14.07 8.90
N VAL A 533 71.49 13.32 8.34
CA VAL A 533 72.60 12.70 9.06
C VAL A 533 73.92 13.03 8.38
N ASN A 534 74.89 13.47 9.18
CA ASN A 534 76.25 13.71 8.73
C ASN A 534 77.09 12.47 9.04
N ILE A 535 77.49 11.74 7.99
CA ILE A 535 78.32 10.54 8.15
C ILE A 535 79.79 10.94 8.06
N PHE A 536 80.60 10.54 9.03
CA PHE A 536 82.04 10.73 9.06
C PHE A 536 82.73 9.40 8.67
N PRO A 537 83.25 9.26 7.43
CA PRO A 537 83.88 8.01 6.99
C PRO A 537 85.15 7.69 7.79
N HIS A 538 85.50 6.41 7.87
CA HIS A 538 86.74 5.97 8.50
C HIS A 538 87.93 6.59 7.77
N GLN A 539 88.72 7.38 8.50
CA GLN A 539 89.88 8.14 7.97
C GLN A 539 89.54 9.24 6.96
N GLY A 540 88.26 9.64 6.83
CA GLY A 540 87.84 10.77 6.00
C GLY A 540 87.91 12.09 6.76
N GLU A 541 88.43 13.15 6.14
CA GLU A 541 88.42 14.51 6.70
C GLU A 541 87.08 15.24 6.49
N TYR A 542 86.23 14.71 5.59
CA TYR A 542 84.96 15.31 5.21
C TYR A 542 83.77 14.48 5.67
N HIS A 543 82.68 15.16 6.06
CA HIS A 543 81.40 14.52 6.31
C HIS A 543 80.57 14.46 5.03
N ILE A 544 79.81 13.38 4.86
CA ILE A 544 78.88 13.19 3.76
C ILE A 544 77.46 13.35 4.33
N PRO A 545 76.79 14.49 4.07
CA PRO A 545 75.42 14.71 4.53
C PRO A 545 74.44 13.88 3.69
N ILE A 546 73.60 13.11 4.37
CA ILE A 546 72.51 12.34 3.77
C ILE A 546 71.19 12.85 4.33
N GLU A 547 70.21 13.02 3.45
CA GLU A 547 68.82 13.31 3.82
C GLU A 547 67.93 12.13 3.42
N GLY A 548 66.90 11.85 4.20
CA GLY A 548 65.87 10.89 3.87
C GLY A 548 64.60 11.12 4.68
N GLU A 549 63.61 10.27 4.46
CA GLU A 549 62.35 10.27 5.18
C GLU A 549 62.13 8.91 5.84
N PHE A 550 61.45 8.87 6.98
CA PHE A 550 61.05 7.62 7.61
C PHE A 550 59.60 7.68 8.08
N ARG A 551 58.97 6.50 8.16
CA ARG A 551 57.64 6.31 8.77
C ARG A 551 57.63 5.07 9.64
N VAL A 552 56.79 5.08 10.67
CA VAL A 552 56.52 3.90 11.50
C VAL A 552 55.40 3.12 10.82
N ASN A 553 55.64 1.86 10.51
CA ASN A 553 54.64 0.98 9.88
C ASN A 553 53.82 0.21 10.93
N GLY A 554 54.34 0.03 12.13
CA GLY A 554 53.66 -0.70 13.20
C GLY A 554 54.59 -1.08 14.36
N VAL A 555 54.14 -2.02 15.17
CA VAL A 555 54.91 -2.64 16.24
C VAL A 555 55.26 -4.07 15.82
N ASN A 556 56.50 -4.48 16.06
CA ASN A 556 56.98 -5.84 15.76
C ASN A 556 56.33 -6.88 16.68
N GLU A 557 56.08 -8.09 16.18
CA GLU A 557 55.48 -9.23 16.89
C GLU A 557 56.07 -9.49 18.30
N GLY A 558 57.38 -9.28 18.48
CA GLY A 558 58.08 -9.42 19.76
C GLY A 558 58.36 -8.10 20.50
N GLY A 559 58.01 -6.97 19.90
CA GLY A 559 58.39 -5.62 20.35
C GLY A 559 57.38 -4.92 21.26
N TRP A 560 56.19 -5.50 21.47
CA TRP A 560 55.10 -4.86 22.22
C TRP A 560 55.47 -4.45 23.65
N SER A 561 56.27 -5.25 24.34
CA SER A 561 56.73 -4.91 25.69
C SER A 561 57.65 -3.68 25.69
N ASP A 562 58.60 -3.61 24.75
CA ASP A 562 59.49 -2.45 24.59
C ASP A 562 58.72 -1.20 24.14
N PHE A 563 57.73 -1.36 23.26
CA PHE A 563 56.87 -0.29 22.77
C PHE A 563 56.08 0.38 23.91
N LEU A 564 55.59 -0.40 24.87
CA LEU A 564 54.84 0.11 26.01
C LEU A 564 55.73 0.70 27.11
N GLN A 565 56.84 0.05 27.43
CA GLN A 565 57.71 0.49 28.53
C GLN A 565 58.45 1.79 28.23
N ARG A 566 58.71 2.08 26.95
CA ARG A 566 59.50 3.24 26.54
C ARG A 566 58.59 4.38 26.12
N ASP A 567 58.76 5.53 26.76
CA ASP A 567 58.13 6.77 26.29
C ASP A 567 59.01 7.40 25.22
N PHE A 568 58.48 7.55 24.00
CA PHE A 568 59.22 8.09 22.87
C PHE A 568 58.24 8.68 21.84
N ASP A 569 58.73 9.69 21.12
CA ASP A 569 58.06 10.33 20.01
C ASP A 569 58.83 10.10 18.70
N LEU A 570 58.30 10.64 17.59
CA LEU A 570 58.97 10.53 16.29
C LEU A 570 60.33 11.23 16.25
N ASP A 571 60.54 12.29 17.04
CA ASP A 571 61.81 13.02 17.05
C ASP A 571 62.91 12.18 17.72
N ALA A 572 62.57 11.48 18.81
CA ALA A 572 63.45 10.51 19.47
C ALA A 572 63.78 9.30 18.57
N VAL A 573 62.80 8.82 17.79
CA VAL A 573 63.03 7.77 16.77
C VAL A 573 63.99 8.29 15.69
N GLY A 574 63.77 9.50 15.19
CA GLY A 574 64.62 10.14 14.18
C GLY A 574 66.05 10.38 14.67
N ALA A 575 66.23 10.86 15.90
CA ALA A 575 67.55 11.05 16.50
C ALA A 575 68.31 9.72 16.63
N GLN A 576 67.63 8.66 17.08
CA GLN A 576 68.22 7.33 17.22
C GLN A 576 68.53 6.69 15.86
N LEU A 577 67.67 6.90 14.87
CA LEU A 577 67.90 6.52 13.47
C LEU A 577 69.18 7.20 12.94
N CYS A 578 69.30 8.52 13.06
CA CYS A 578 70.49 9.27 12.65
C CYS A 578 71.76 8.80 13.36
N SER A 579 71.69 8.59 14.68
CA SER A 579 72.83 8.11 15.47
C SER A 579 73.30 6.74 15.00
N HIS A 580 72.37 5.82 14.75
CA HIS A 580 72.69 4.48 14.27
C HIS A 580 73.24 4.49 12.84
N ILE A 581 72.66 5.28 11.93
CA ILE A 581 73.18 5.44 10.57
C ILE A 581 74.61 6.00 10.62
N ALA A 582 74.85 7.07 11.38
CA ALA A 582 76.18 7.65 11.51
C ALA A 582 77.21 6.63 12.01
N ALA A 583 76.87 5.84 13.05
CA ALA A 583 77.76 4.84 13.64
C ALA A 583 77.99 3.61 12.74
N SER A 584 76.96 3.14 12.04
CA SER A 584 77.06 1.98 11.14
C SER A 584 77.89 2.30 9.90
N PHE A 585 77.77 3.52 9.38
CA PHE A 585 78.50 3.94 8.18
C PHE A 585 79.86 4.61 8.47
N SER A 586 80.18 4.97 9.72
CA SER A 586 81.50 5.52 10.08
C SER A 586 82.65 4.52 9.96
N GLN A 587 82.34 3.22 9.76
CA GLN A 587 83.33 2.17 9.54
C GLN A 587 83.77 2.06 8.08
N PHE A 588 83.02 2.66 7.15
CA PHE A 588 83.32 2.62 5.72
C PHE A 588 84.33 3.71 5.35
N THR A 589 85.23 3.43 4.41
CA THR A 589 86.07 4.47 3.82
C THR A 589 85.24 5.39 2.93
N GLU A 590 85.73 6.60 2.67
CA GLU A 590 85.04 7.58 1.82
C GLU A 590 84.72 7.00 0.42
N ALA A 591 85.67 6.26 -0.17
CA ALA A 591 85.48 5.62 -1.47
C ALA A 591 84.37 4.56 -1.45
N GLN A 592 84.27 3.76 -0.38
CA GLN A 592 83.23 2.74 -0.23
C GLN A 592 81.84 3.37 -0.05
N LEU A 593 81.75 4.46 0.72
CA LEU A 593 80.48 5.14 0.95
C LEU A 593 79.98 5.84 -0.32
N LEU A 594 80.88 6.51 -1.05
CA LEU A 594 80.55 7.13 -2.34
C LEU A 594 80.14 6.10 -3.39
N ASP A 595 80.79 4.92 -3.42
CA ASP A 595 80.41 3.85 -4.33
C ASP A 595 79.04 3.24 -3.98
N ALA A 596 78.75 3.05 -2.69
CA ALA A 596 77.44 2.60 -2.23
C ALA A 596 76.34 3.60 -2.61
N LEU A 597 76.60 4.91 -2.50
CA LEU A 597 75.67 5.98 -2.87
C LEU A 597 75.42 6.11 -4.38
N LYS A 598 76.27 5.55 -5.26
CA LYS A 598 75.99 5.48 -6.71
C LYS A 598 74.78 4.61 -7.02
N SER A 599 74.47 3.62 -6.16
CA SER A 599 73.31 2.75 -6.26
C SER A 599 72.32 3.05 -5.13
N LEU A 600 71.63 4.19 -5.21
CA LEU A 600 70.71 4.67 -4.17
C LEU A 600 69.69 3.61 -3.73
N ASN A 601 69.15 2.81 -4.66
CA ASN A 601 68.19 1.76 -4.31
C ASN A 601 68.81 0.63 -3.47
N LYS A 602 70.06 0.24 -3.77
CA LYS A 602 70.77 -0.79 -2.99
C LYS A 602 71.20 -0.23 -1.63
N PHE A 603 71.65 1.03 -1.60
CA PHE A 603 71.96 1.74 -0.37
C PHE A 603 70.74 1.88 0.54
N GLN A 604 69.59 2.26 -0.01
CA GLN A 604 68.33 2.38 0.73
C GLN A 604 67.89 1.04 1.31
N ARG A 605 67.91 -0.06 0.53
CA ARG A 605 67.54 -1.39 1.06
C ARG A 605 68.42 -1.79 2.25
N ASN A 606 69.73 -1.65 2.12
CA ASN A 606 70.67 -1.97 3.20
C ASN A 606 70.44 -1.07 4.42
N LEU A 607 70.18 0.22 4.20
CA LEU A 607 69.90 1.17 5.26
C LEU A 607 68.60 0.85 5.97
N CYS A 608 67.53 0.50 5.23
CA CYS A 608 66.27 0.02 5.80
C CYS A 608 66.47 -1.23 6.65
N GLU A 609 67.20 -2.25 6.15
CA GLU A 609 67.41 -3.50 6.91
C GLU A 609 68.17 -3.26 8.23
N LEU A 610 69.25 -2.48 8.18
CA LEU A 610 70.06 -2.17 9.37
C LEU A 610 69.28 -1.34 10.39
N THR A 611 68.61 -0.28 9.92
CA THR A 611 67.85 0.63 10.81
C THR A 611 66.60 -0.03 11.35
N ALA A 612 65.89 -0.84 10.55
CA ALA A 612 64.74 -1.61 11.00
C ALA A 612 65.14 -2.59 12.10
N LEU A 613 66.26 -3.32 11.96
CA LEU A 613 66.70 -4.27 12.98
C LEU A 613 67.05 -3.57 14.32
N HIS A 614 67.72 -2.42 14.25
CA HIS A 614 68.04 -1.63 15.45
C HIS A 614 66.79 -1.06 16.14
N LEU A 615 65.90 -0.42 15.38
CA LEU A 615 64.69 0.20 15.93
C LEU A 615 63.68 -0.83 16.43
N ARG A 616 63.61 -2.02 15.81
CA ARG A 616 62.86 -3.17 16.34
C ARG A 616 63.38 -3.58 17.71
N LYS A 617 64.71 -3.67 17.89
CA LYS A 617 65.31 -4.05 19.17
C LYS A 617 65.20 -2.95 20.23
N PHE A 618 65.22 -1.67 19.82
CA PHE A 618 65.28 -0.55 20.76
C PHE A 618 63.92 0.04 21.11
N TYR A 619 62.95 0.06 20.20
CA TYR A 619 61.62 0.64 20.46
C TYR A 619 60.49 -0.36 20.23
N GLY A 620 60.80 -1.57 19.75
CA GLY A 620 59.78 -2.55 19.40
C GLY A 620 59.03 -2.24 18.12
N ILE A 621 59.41 -1.20 17.37
CA ILE A 621 58.65 -0.70 16.21
C ILE A 621 59.23 -1.16 14.88
N GLU A 622 58.37 -1.19 13.86
CA GLU A 622 58.76 -1.37 12.47
C GLU A 622 58.85 -0.01 11.77
N VAL A 623 60.01 0.29 11.19
CA VAL A 623 60.27 1.57 10.52
C VAL A 623 60.70 1.31 9.09
N GLU A 624 60.16 2.10 8.18
CA GLU A 624 60.56 2.14 6.78
C GLU A 624 61.26 3.46 6.47
N VAL A 625 62.40 3.37 5.79
CA VAL A 625 63.18 4.53 5.35
C VAL A 625 63.08 4.67 3.82
N PHE A 626 62.83 5.88 3.35
CA PHE A 626 62.63 6.16 1.93
C PHE A 626 63.13 7.55 1.53
N ASN A 627 63.09 7.86 0.23
CA ASN A 627 63.50 9.16 -0.33
C ASN A 627 64.94 9.60 0.01
N ILE A 628 65.88 8.66 0.08
CA ILE A 628 67.27 8.94 0.46
C ILE A 628 68.01 9.69 -0.64
N LYS A 629 68.69 10.79 -0.28
CA LYS A 629 69.50 11.61 -1.18
C LYS A 629 70.80 12.04 -0.50
N LYS A 630 71.90 12.10 -1.28
CA LYS A 630 73.16 12.74 -0.86
C LYS A 630 73.00 14.26 -1.02
N LEU A 631 73.26 15.01 0.05
CA LEU A 631 73.38 16.46 -0.02
C LEU A 631 74.82 16.85 -0.44
N PRO A 632 75.01 17.95 -1.18
CA PRO A 632 76.35 18.41 -1.55
C PRO A 632 77.16 18.78 -0.30
N SER A 633 78.43 18.34 -0.24
CA SER A 633 79.33 18.74 0.84
C SER A 633 79.73 20.22 0.74
N TYR A 634 80.12 20.86 1.84
CA TYR A 634 80.50 22.29 1.86
C TYR A 634 81.64 22.62 0.87
N SER A 635 82.57 21.70 0.62
CA SER A 635 83.65 21.86 -0.37
C SER A 635 83.17 21.73 -1.82
N GLU A 636 82.22 20.82 -2.09
CA GLU A 636 81.54 20.72 -3.39
C GLU A 636 80.71 21.98 -3.68
N ASP A 637 79.97 22.48 -2.70
CA ASP A 637 79.12 23.68 -2.84
C ASP A 637 79.95 24.97 -3.00
N LEU A 638 81.10 25.07 -2.34
CA LEU A 638 82.08 26.15 -2.55
C LEU A 638 82.72 26.06 -3.94
N ASN A 639 83.07 24.85 -4.40
CA ASN A 639 83.60 24.65 -5.76
C ASN A 639 82.55 25.00 -6.83
N ILE A 640 81.29 24.63 -6.64
CA ILE A 640 80.18 25.01 -7.52
C ILE A 640 80.04 26.54 -7.55
N LYS A 641 80.10 27.21 -6.39
CA LYS A 641 80.06 28.68 -6.29
C LYS A 641 81.29 29.35 -6.93
N ILE A 642 82.49 28.79 -6.78
CA ILE A 642 83.74 29.28 -7.40
C ILE A 642 83.70 29.08 -8.92
N GLN A 643 83.23 27.93 -9.40
CA GLN A 643 83.05 27.65 -10.82
C GLN A 643 82.03 28.60 -11.44
N LYS A 644 80.91 28.85 -10.75
CA LYS A 644 79.91 29.84 -11.17
C LYS A 644 80.52 31.25 -11.27
N ARG A 645 81.25 31.71 -10.24
CA ARG A 645 81.96 33.00 -10.27
C ARG A 645 83.03 33.11 -11.37
N LYS A 646 83.79 32.03 -11.62
CA LYS A 646 84.76 31.98 -12.73
C LYS A 646 84.06 32.04 -14.09
N ARG A 647 82.93 31.35 -14.24
CA ARG A 647 82.13 31.37 -15.46
C ARG A 647 81.55 32.75 -15.72
N ASP A 648 80.97 33.38 -14.71
CA ASP A 648 80.40 34.72 -14.81
C ASP A 648 81.50 35.76 -15.15
N SER A 649 82.68 35.66 -14.52
CA SER A 649 83.85 36.50 -14.86
C SER A 649 84.38 36.30 -16.29
N LEU A 650 84.30 35.08 -16.84
CA LEU A 650 84.67 34.82 -18.24
C LEU A 650 83.65 35.39 -19.22
N TYR A 651 82.36 35.37 -18.86
CA TYR A 651 81.32 36.03 -19.66
C TYR A 651 81.53 37.55 -19.71
N ASP A 652 81.83 38.19 -18.58
CA ASP A 652 82.09 39.63 -18.53
C ASP A 652 83.31 40.02 -19.39
N LYS A 653 84.43 39.28 -19.28
CA LYS A 653 85.62 39.49 -20.13
C LYS A 653 85.35 39.26 -21.62
N ARG A 654 84.46 38.33 -21.96
CA ARG A 654 84.09 38.07 -23.36
C ARG A 654 83.27 39.23 -23.94
N ILE A 655 82.37 39.82 -23.16
CA ILE A 655 81.61 41.01 -23.57
C ILE A 655 82.56 42.20 -23.78
N GLU A 656 83.54 42.39 -22.88
CA GLU A 656 84.55 43.44 -23.01
C GLU A 656 85.40 43.28 -24.28
N LEU A 657 85.84 42.05 -24.58
CA LEU A 657 86.59 41.75 -25.81
C LEU A 657 85.76 41.97 -27.07
N ILE A 658 84.47 41.65 -27.07
CA ILE A 658 83.57 41.92 -28.21
C ILE A 658 83.45 43.43 -28.45
N ASN A 659 83.33 44.23 -27.39
CA ASN A 659 83.26 45.69 -27.50
C ASN A 659 84.57 46.30 -28.02
N LEU A 660 85.73 45.81 -27.54
CA LEU A 660 87.04 46.26 -28.02
C LEU A 660 87.29 45.85 -29.48
N GLN A 661 86.84 44.67 -29.89
CA GLN A 661 86.91 44.23 -31.28
C GLN A 661 86.05 45.13 -32.18
N GLY A 662 84.83 45.47 -31.76
CA GLY A 662 83.99 46.40 -32.50
C GLY A 662 84.59 47.81 -32.62
N GLN A 663 85.30 48.29 -31.60
CA GLN A 663 86.04 49.57 -31.68
C GLN A 663 87.22 49.49 -32.65
N LYS A 664 87.97 48.39 -32.64
CA LYS A 664 89.08 48.16 -33.56
C LYS A 664 88.59 48.09 -35.02
N ASP A 665 87.52 47.34 -35.28
CA ASP A 665 86.97 47.19 -36.63
C ASP A 665 86.46 48.54 -37.18
N ASN A 666 85.93 49.43 -36.33
CA ASN A 666 85.58 50.80 -36.72
C ASN A 666 86.80 51.66 -37.07
N LEU A 667 87.88 51.59 -36.28
CA LEU A 667 89.11 52.33 -36.54
C LEU A 667 89.82 51.84 -37.80
N ASP A 668 89.85 50.53 -38.03
CA ASP A 668 90.42 49.93 -39.24
C ASP A 668 89.62 50.34 -40.49
N ARG A 669 88.28 50.47 -40.36
CA ARG A 669 87.42 50.99 -41.44
C ARG A 669 87.67 52.46 -41.73
N GLU A 670 87.84 53.31 -40.72
CA GLU A 670 88.21 54.71 -40.93
C GLU A 670 89.61 54.86 -41.56
N ALA A 671 90.59 54.10 -41.08
CA ALA A 671 91.94 54.09 -41.64
C ALA A 671 91.96 53.66 -43.11
N PHE A 672 91.16 52.64 -43.47
CA PHE A 672 90.98 52.21 -44.86
C PHE A 672 90.40 53.33 -45.73
N LEU A 673 89.36 54.02 -45.26
CA LEU A 673 88.73 55.12 -46.01
C LEU A 673 89.67 56.30 -46.24
N ILE A 674 90.52 56.62 -45.25
CA ILE A 674 91.53 57.69 -45.37
C ILE A 674 92.61 57.29 -46.39
N ALA A 675 93.16 56.08 -46.28
CA ALA A 675 94.18 55.57 -47.20
C ALA A 675 93.67 55.48 -48.65
N HIS A 676 92.40 55.10 -48.84
CA HIS A 676 91.79 55.04 -50.16
C HIS A 676 91.61 56.43 -50.79
N ARG A 677 91.28 57.44 -49.98
CA ARG A 677 91.19 58.84 -50.42
C ARG A 677 92.55 59.41 -50.84
N GLU A 678 93.60 59.12 -50.09
CA GLU A 678 94.96 59.55 -50.43
C GLU A 678 95.45 58.90 -51.72
N LYS A 679 95.14 57.61 -51.93
CA LYS A 679 95.49 56.90 -53.17
C LYS A 679 94.84 57.55 -54.41
N LEU A 680 93.55 57.86 -54.33
CA LEU A 680 92.82 58.52 -55.43
C LEU A 680 93.38 59.91 -55.75
N ASN A 681 93.75 60.68 -54.73
CA ASN A 681 94.36 62.01 -54.94
C ASN A 681 95.75 61.92 -55.58
N ASN A 682 96.57 60.92 -55.21
CA ASN A 682 97.89 60.72 -55.79
C ASN A 682 97.83 60.23 -57.25
N GLU A 683 96.85 59.39 -57.60
CA GLU A 683 96.64 58.94 -58.98
C GLU A 683 96.18 60.08 -59.89
N ALA A 684 95.34 61.00 -59.41
CA ALA A 684 94.93 62.19 -60.15
C ALA A 684 96.11 63.12 -60.48
N ALA A 685 97.07 63.27 -59.56
CA ALA A 685 98.27 64.10 -59.78
C ALA A 685 99.24 63.49 -60.82
N HIS A 686 99.31 62.16 -60.93
CA HIS A 686 100.16 61.48 -61.92
C HIS A 686 99.64 61.65 -63.36
N VAL A 687 98.32 61.66 -63.55
CA VAL A 687 97.72 61.87 -64.88
C VAL A 687 98.01 63.29 -65.40
N GLU A 688 97.95 64.29 -64.52
CA GLU A 688 98.23 65.69 -64.89
C GLU A 688 99.71 65.91 -65.28
N LEU A 689 100.64 65.17 -64.66
CA LEU A 689 102.06 65.21 -65.01
C LEU A 689 102.35 64.57 -66.38
N TYR A 690 101.67 63.48 -66.72
CA TYR A 690 101.84 62.77 -67.99
C TYR A 690 101.42 63.63 -69.19
N ASP A 691 100.28 64.29 -69.10
CA ASP A 691 99.77 65.19 -70.15
C ASP A 691 100.71 66.37 -70.43
N LYS A 692 101.42 66.84 -69.40
CA LYS A 692 102.36 67.96 -69.53
C LYS A 692 103.65 67.55 -70.27
N LYS A 693 104.19 66.35 -70.01
CA LYS A 693 105.37 65.81 -70.72
C LYS A 693 105.04 65.48 -72.19
N LEU A 694 103.84 64.96 -72.46
CA LEU A 694 103.45 64.60 -73.83
C LEU A 694 103.34 65.83 -74.74
N LYS A 695 102.77 66.94 -74.25
CA LYS A 695 102.69 68.21 -74.99
C LYS A 695 104.07 68.78 -75.35
N GLN A 696 105.04 68.66 -74.45
CA GLN A 696 106.38 69.19 -74.66
C GLN A 696 107.14 68.47 -75.78
N LEU A 697 106.91 67.16 -75.94
CA LEU A 697 107.55 66.35 -76.97
C LEU A 697 106.92 66.48 -78.36
N ILE A 698 105.64 66.86 -78.43
CA ILE A 698 104.95 67.14 -79.69
C ILE A 698 105.51 68.40 -80.37
N ASP A 699 105.96 69.39 -79.59
CA ASP A 699 106.48 70.66 -80.12
C ASP A 699 107.91 70.57 -80.70
N GLU A 700 108.66 69.47 -80.45
CA GLU A 700 110.09 69.36 -80.80
C GLU A 700 110.40 68.51 -82.06
N SER A 701 109.39 68.08 -82.83
CA SER A 701 109.60 66.99 -83.80
C SER A 701 108.63 67.03 -85.00
N GLU A 702 109.08 67.48 -86.18
CA GLU A 702 108.28 67.48 -87.42
C GLU A 702 108.28 66.14 -88.19
N ASP A 703 109.15 65.17 -87.88
CA ASP A 703 109.29 63.92 -88.66
C ASP A 703 109.39 62.62 -87.81
N PHE A 704 108.99 62.63 -86.52
CA PHE A 704 108.81 61.37 -85.76
C PHE A 704 107.36 60.89 -85.75
N THR A 705 107.17 59.58 -85.88
CA THR A 705 105.84 58.96 -85.75
C THR A 705 105.44 58.79 -84.28
N ARG A 706 104.13 58.76 -83.99
CA ARG A 706 103.58 58.73 -82.63
C ARG A 706 104.07 57.55 -81.77
N GLU A 707 104.31 56.38 -82.36
CA GLU A 707 104.86 55.21 -81.66
C GLU A 707 106.31 55.42 -81.21
N GLU A 708 107.10 56.19 -81.96
CA GLU A 708 108.48 56.53 -81.61
C GLU A 708 108.56 57.59 -80.51
N LEU A 709 107.59 58.51 -80.47
CA LEU A 709 107.39 59.44 -79.36
C LEU A 709 106.98 58.70 -78.08
N ASP A 710 106.06 57.74 -78.16
CA ASP A 710 105.63 56.93 -77.01
C ASP A 710 106.77 56.04 -76.46
N ALA A 711 107.64 55.50 -77.32
CA ALA A 711 108.81 54.73 -76.88
C ALA A 711 109.90 55.60 -76.22
N LYS A 712 110.07 56.86 -76.67
CA LYS A 712 111.02 57.81 -76.06
C LYS A 712 110.57 58.31 -74.69
N VAL A 713 109.26 58.50 -74.48
CA VAL A 713 108.71 58.78 -73.14
C VAL A 713 108.97 57.59 -72.21
N PHE A 714 108.79 56.34 -72.68
CA PHE A 714 108.82 55.14 -71.82
C PHE A 714 110.19 54.56 -71.48
N LYS A 715 111.27 55.02 -72.12
CA LYS A 715 112.63 54.52 -71.84
C LYS A 715 113.60 55.59 -71.35
N GLY A 716 113.13 56.83 -71.20
CA GLY A 716 113.80 57.88 -70.41
C GLY A 716 113.52 57.80 -68.91
N ASP A 717 112.37 57.30 -68.48
CA ASP A 717 112.01 57.09 -67.07
C ASP A 717 111.30 55.73 -66.98
N ARG A 718 111.88 54.73 -66.33
CA ARG A 718 111.12 53.54 -65.88
C ARG A 718 110.70 53.68 -64.41
N ASP A 719 110.79 54.89 -63.88
CA ASP A 719 110.29 55.26 -62.56
C ASP A 719 108.82 55.66 -62.66
N SER A 720 108.01 54.95 -61.89
CA SER A 720 106.57 55.13 -61.69
C SER A 720 105.70 54.89 -62.93
N ILE A 721 105.03 53.75 -62.98
CA ILE A 721 103.58 53.59 -63.23
C ILE A 721 103.36 52.14 -63.67
N SER A 722 102.84 51.35 -62.72
CA SER A 722 102.22 50.04 -62.95
C SER A 722 100.75 50.26 -63.36
N PRO A 723 100.15 49.39 -64.19
CA PRO A 723 98.96 49.69 -64.95
C PRO A 723 97.70 49.21 -64.23
N THR A 724 96.75 50.11 -63.94
CA THR A 724 95.39 49.69 -63.56
C THR A 724 94.41 50.83 -63.82
N TYR A 725 94.15 51.13 -65.10
CA TYR A 725 92.98 51.94 -65.49
C TYR A 725 91.87 51.07 -66.11
N SER A 726 92.19 49.86 -66.56
CA SER A 726 91.22 48.93 -67.17
C SER A 726 90.46 48.05 -66.16
N GLU A 727 90.90 47.96 -64.91
CA GLU A 727 90.29 47.06 -63.90
C GLU A 727 89.33 47.78 -62.92
N LEU A 728 89.31 49.12 -62.89
CA LEU A 728 88.50 49.89 -61.95
C LEU A 728 87.04 50.11 -62.37
N GLN A 729 86.69 49.86 -63.64
CA GLN A 729 85.35 50.19 -64.14
C GLN A 729 84.29 49.09 -63.91
N THR A 730 84.69 47.87 -63.58
CA THR A 730 83.76 46.72 -63.49
C THR A 730 83.48 46.21 -62.07
N GLY A 731 84.31 46.51 -61.06
CA GLY A 731 84.10 45.97 -59.70
C GLY A 731 83.12 46.75 -58.81
N LEU A 732 82.94 48.05 -59.06
CA LEU A 732 82.15 48.95 -58.21
C LEU A 732 80.63 48.75 -58.29
N LEU A 733 80.13 47.95 -59.23
CA LEU A 733 78.70 47.67 -59.40
C LEU A 733 78.22 46.37 -58.72
N ASP A 734 79.13 45.48 -58.33
CA ASP A 734 78.77 44.19 -57.72
C ASP A 734 78.82 44.19 -56.18
N SER A 735 79.52 45.14 -55.56
CA SER A 735 79.65 45.22 -54.10
C SER A 735 78.38 45.71 -53.39
N ASP A 736 77.62 46.61 -54.00
CA ASP A 736 76.40 47.17 -53.38
C ASP A 736 75.20 46.21 -53.45
N LYS A 737 75.24 45.22 -54.36
CA LYS A 737 74.21 44.19 -54.48
C LYS A 737 74.37 43.07 -53.45
N GLN A 738 75.60 42.75 -53.06
CA GLN A 738 75.89 41.69 -52.09
C GLN A 738 75.59 42.08 -50.64
N LEU A 739 75.60 43.38 -50.31
CA LEU A 739 75.32 43.87 -48.95
C LEU A 739 73.82 43.99 -48.63
N ALA A 740 72.95 44.15 -49.64
CA ALA A 740 71.51 44.23 -49.45
C ALA A 740 70.85 42.85 -49.18
N ASP A 741 71.41 41.77 -49.76
CA ASP A 741 70.85 40.42 -49.63
C ASP A 741 71.25 39.68 -48.33
N GLN A 742 72.24 40.17 -47.57
CA GLN A 742 72.70 39.52 -46.33
C GLN A 742 71.92 39.91 -45.05
N VAL A 743 71.02 40.90 -45.10
CA VAL A 743 70.31 41.39 -43.89
C VAL A 743 68.94 40.72 -43.68
N SER A 744 68.47 39.86 -44.58
CA SER A 744 67.07 39.36 -44.57
C SER A 744 66.88 37.84 -44.50
N GLN A 745 67.82 37.05 -43.96
CA GLN A 745 67.59 35.60 -43.74
C GLN A 745 67.91 35.15 -42.30
N PRO A 746 66.97 34.47 -41.60
CA PRO A 746 67.26 33.81 -40.35
C PRO A 746 68.13 32.55 -40.60
N PRO A 747 69.01 32.18 -39.64
CA PRO A 747 69.91 31.04 -39.84
C PRO A 747 69.13 29.73 -39.92
N ARG A 748 69.45 28.95 -40.95
CA ARG A 748 68.98 27.59 -41.18
C ARG A 748 69.67 26.61 -40.23
N ASP A 749 68.86 25.76 -39.62
CA ASP A 749 69.27 24.48 -39.03
C ASP A 749 69.84 23.58 -40.12
N ASP A 750 71.00 22.99 -39.88
CA ASP A 750 71.44 21.71 -40.46
C ASP A 750 72.80 21.32 -39.85
N LEU A 751 72.79 20.34 -38.94
CA LEU A 751 73.49 19.03 -39.05
C LEU A 751 73.83 18.39 -37.70
N ASP A 752 73.22 17.21 -37.53
CA ASP A 752 73.73 15.95 -37.00
C ASP A 752 73.99 15.77 -35.49
N THR A 753 72.94 15.32 -34.82
CA THR A 753 72.94 14.50 -33.60
C THR A 753 73.23 13.02 -33.90
N PRO A 754 73.89 12.28 -32.97
CA PRO A 754 73.68 10.85 -32.81
C PRO A 754 72.70 10.56 -31.65
N GLU A 755 71.53 10.06 -32.06
CA GLU A 755 70.57 9.17 -31.39
C GLU A 755 70.59 9.02 -29.84
N LEU A 756 69.66 9.73 -29.19
CA LEU A 756 69.07 9.37 -27.90
C LEU A 756 67.67 8.79 -28.16
N LYS A 757 67.47 7.51 -27.83
CA LYS A 757 66.14 6.87 -27.82
C LYS A 757 65.28 7.48 -26.70
N MET A 758 64.36 8.36 -27.08
CA MET A 758 63.27 8.87 -26.24
C MET A 758 62.14 7.83 -26.15
N PHE A 759 61.69 7.57 -24.92
CA PHE A 759 60.41 6.93 -24.63
C PHE A 759 59.26 7.97 -24.61
N PRO A 760 58.00 7.54 -24.82
CA PRO A 760 56.90 8.42 -25.22
C PRO A 760 56.39 9.28 -24.07
N TRP A 761 56.13 10.54 -24.39
CA TRP A 761 55.25 11.42 -23.64
C TRP A 761 53.82 11.12 -24.06
N ASP A 762 53.09 10.44 -23.18
CA ASP A 762 51.64 10.40 -23.24
C ASP A 762 51.07 10.47 -21.80
N VAL A 763 50.21 11.47 -21.64
CA VAL A 763 49.18 11.66 -20.61
C VAL A 763 49.63 12.12 -19.22
N LEU A 764 49.85 13.44 -19.14
CA LEU A 764 49.51 14.28 -17.99
C LEU A 764 47.99 14.48 -17.96
N ASP A 765 47.29 13.74 -17.11
CA ASP A 765 45.89 14.03 -16.74
C ASP A 765 45.70 13.63 -15.27
N ASP A 766 45.69 14.62 -14.37
CA ASP A 766 45.09 14.56 -13.02
C ASP A 766 45.33 15.84 -12.18
N SER A 767 46.20 16.75 -12.62
CA SER A 767 46.50 17.98 -11.87
C SER A 767 45.54 19.15 -12.13
N ALA A 768 44.56 19.00 -13.03
CA ALA A 768 43.59 20.03 -13.40
C ALA A 768 42.20 19.87 -12.75
N ALA A 769 41.92 18.72 -12.10
CA ALA A 769 40.65 18.46 -11.42
C ALA A 769 40.62 19.04 -9.99
N THR A 770 41.74 18.97 -9.26
CA THR A 770 41.87 19.43 -7.86
C THR A 770 41.82 20.96 -7.74
N LEU A 771 42.26 21.70 -8.77
CA LEU A 771 42.22 23.16 -8.78
C LEU A 771 40.83 23.75 -9.15
N ARG A 772 39.95 22.95 -9.77
CA ARG A 772 38.56 23.34 -10.08
C ARG A 772 37.62 23.12 -8.90
N GLU A 773 37.87 22.12 -8.06
CA GLU A 773 37.10 21.84 -6.85
C GLU A 773 37.37 22.85 -5.72
N GLU A 774 38.59 23.36 -5.62
CA GLU A 774 38.97 24.37 -4.62
C GLU A 774 38.46 25.79 -4.94
N ILE A 775 38.26 26.11 -6.22
CA ILE A 775 37.64 27.37 -6.68
C ILE A 775 36.11 27.33 -6.47
N ALA A 776 35.46 26.17 -6.64
CA ALA A 776 34.04 25.98 -6.35
C ALA A 776 33.72 26.06 -4.83
N ARG A 777 34.60 25.53 -3.98
CA ARG A 777 34.47 25.62 -2.51
C ARG A 777 34.63 27.04 -1.96
N LYS A 778 35.43 27.90 -2.62
CA LYS A 778 35.63 29.30 -2.22
C LYS A 778 34.56 30.27 -2.73
N GLN A 779 33.76 29.90 -3.74
CA GLN A 779 32.65 30.72 -4.23
C GLN A 779 31.28 30.37 -3.58
N GLY A 780 31.16 29.25 -2.87
CA GLY A 780 29.92 28.86 -2.16
C GLY A 780 29.71 29.46 -0.76
N ASN A 781 30.74 30.04 -0.14
CA ASN A 781 30.68 30.58 1.23
C ASN A 781 30.50 32.11 1.32
N ALA A 782 30.07 32.77 0.24
CA ALA A 782 29.77 34.22 0.22
C ALA A 782 28.26 34.54 0.30
N HIS A 783 27.43 33.62 0.79
CA HIS A 783 25.99 33.83 1.02
C HIS A 783 25.50 33.08 2.28
N ASN A 784 25.98 33.50 3.45
CA ASN A 784 25.25 33.38 4.74
C ASN A 784 26.06 34.06 5.86
N SER A 785 25.95 35.39 5.93
CA SER A 785 26.42 36.19 7.06
C SER A 785 25.75 37.56 6.98
N LYS A 786 24.44 37.60 7.28
CA LYS A 786 23.71 38.80 7.69
C LYS A 786 22.56 38.37 8.60
N ASN A 787 22.78 38.43 9.90
CA ASN A 787 21.87 38.95 10.91
C ASN A 787 22.28 38.38 12.26
N GLU A 788 23.05 39.16 13.02
CA GLU A 788 22.93 39.18 14.48
C GLU A 788 23.68 40.43 14.97
N LYS A 789 22.90 41.38 15.48
CA LYS A 789 23.34 42.48 16.33
C LYS A 789 22.25 42.68 17.36
N ASN A 790 22.69 42.78 18.62
CA ASN A 790 22.18 43.67 19.65
C ASN A 790 20.81 43.27 20.27
N ASP A 791 20.55 43.36 21.57
CA ASP A 791 21.25 43.95 22.72
C ASP A 791 20.68 43.32 24.01
N ASP A 792 21.48 43.39 25.07
CA ASP A 792 21.16 43.78 26.45
C ASP A 792 19.92 43.28 27.24
N GLU A 793 20.27 42.94 28.48
CA GLU A 793 19.63 43.33 29.75
C GLU A 793 18.38 42.60 30.30
N ASN A 794 18.64 42.11 31.52
CA ASN A 794 17.88 42.29 32.76
C ASN A 794 16.75 41.33 33.19
N ILE A 795 17.09 40.60 34.26
CA ILE A 795 16.45 40.49 35.59
C ILE A 795 14.90 40.47 35.69
N TYR A 796 14.43 39.46 36.44
CA TYR A 796 13.44 39.45 37.55
C TYR A 796 12.33 38.37 37.46
N GLU A 797 12.21 37.73 38.63
CA GLU A 797 11.20 36.88 39.27
C GLU A 797 9.75 36.82 38.75
N GLY A 798 9.07 35.75 39.20
CA GLY A 798 7.61 35.74 39.47
C GLY A 798 6.90 34.58 38.76
N GLU A 799 6.61 33.47 39.45
CA GLU A 799 5.34 33.21 40.15
C GLU A 799 4.09 33.05 39.25
N THR A 800 3.56 31.82 39.30
CA THR A 800 2.14 31.39 39.24
C THR A 800 1.16 31.99 38.23
N LEU A 801 0.57 31.11 37.41
CA LEU A 801 -0.84 30.71 37.50
C LEU A 801 -1.05 29.31 36.92
#